data_AF-A8DJZ2-F1
#
_entry.id   AF-A8DJZ2-F1
#
_cell.length_a   1.000
_cell.length_b   1.000
_cell.length_c   1.000
_cell.angle_alpha   90.00
_cell.angle_beta   90.00
_cell.angle_gamma   90.00
#
_symmetry.space_group_name_H-M   'P 1'
#
loop_
_entity.id
_entity.type
_entity.pdbx_description
1 polymer ?
#
loop_
_entity_poly.entity_id
_entity_poly.type
_entity_poly.pdbx_seq_one_letter_code
_entity_poly.pdbx_strand_id
1 'polypeptide(L)'
;MNNPCKESFTEFFKRATAGFTPYEWQTLIATEGLPDVLAVPTGLGKTEVVLAWAWRLLVDGQPEPRHLVYCLPMRSLVTQTVKRLKGYFDSLKQTCPFFDVKVYQLMGGAIDDEWASQPDKPWVLVGTQDQLLSRALNRGYAMRRFDWPVHFGLLNNDCRWLIDEVQLMGPGLWTTAQLDWMRQERFLPLKPCLTTWMSATVGTAFLETKDRECSGINKPSQKQVTFENKLNAALNNDNRLNWWKQAKRPLEWWTPGASKPQTGSGKKQSPAKSATPATITPKDIADFVKSHHVAGKLTLVICNTVELAQDVFRVFRKLGVEHTVLLTSRFRGEDRSQHEQRLMEFDAKRKTGNLPPNDPGLICVSTQVIEAGIDISAHRLFTELAPWPSMLQRLGRLNRKGDDQEARGWVWETPEKGGNNERIGPYEAADIELAKELVDAFIPFSQQKPFSEAINDLNQEKGEQVTKALQPKESPLPRALDVHGLFSTEPDVHGGFTDISAFVRGTDPDPDVTVFWRDWSGEDPPSGGDLDGPLLEPKEGCPVSFIRVQEFLKTSKGKAWLWNDETDCWETVSPQDIRPGMLVMLKRDVGGYNKNLGWTGNKSDMLAEVPRAGRGATLGDDTRTEAGYWSKLTDHLEDAKREAEELCNAICLQGDLRKAVVEAAALHDLGKAHPQWQNRLPTRHGIPDALLAKCPRVVAADVVGNASGVRSEFDQLRLTAYVLPPEQRKRGREEVVRLRWAIDNMLSEDELKQLRSVSGVRWVGHLPFRPGLRHEVASALAMWWKYRKSKPKPYPALAVYLAAAHHGKVRTVMRSITDNGDDVFGVPSTSGPLTVNGNSWTLDFSVAKDGAEGCWEVKKGKEEFVMTGPGWTGLVTDLLGPWCPKEKSDAGAVPQDEPRNLGPFALAYLEALVRIADWRASDPSRATGAVKPSEVHNGC
;
A
#
# COMPACT_ATOMS: atom_id res chain seq x y z
N MET A 1 -29.80 9.59 -15.28
CA MET A 1 -29.69 11.04 -15.05
C MET A 1 -29.28 11.68 -16.37
N ASN A 2 -30.02 12.67 -16.87
CA ASN A 2 -29.64 13.37 -18.11
C ASN A 2 -28.33 14.12 -17.87
N ASN A 3 -27.28 13.76 -18.61
CA ASN A 3 -25.92 14.29 -18.42
C ASN A 3 -25.86 15.76 -18.90
N PRO A 4 -25.65 16.76 -18.03
CA PRO A 4 -25.84 18.16 -18.37
C PRO A 4 -24.69 18.79 -19.19
N CYS A 5 -23.60 18.07 -19.48
CA CYS A 5 -22.47 18.58 -20.24
C CYS A 5 -22.13 17.61 -21.38
N LYS A 6 -22.74 17.76 -22.57
CA LYS A 6 -22.21 17.15 -23.81
C LYS A 6 -21.07 18.00 -24.34
N GLU A 7 -19.95 18.01 -23.61
CA GLU A 7 -18.76 18.77 -24.03
C GLU A 7 -17.70 17.88 -24.66
N SER A 8 -16.94 18.47 -25.58
CA SER A 8 -15.82 17.77 -26.20
C SER A 8 -14.71 17.50 -25.18
N PHE A 9 -13.91 16.45 -25.42
CA PHE A 9 -12.73 16.17 -24.59
C PHE A 9 -11.77 17.37 -24.53
N THR A 10 -11.64 18.14 -25.62
CA THR A 10 -10.81 19.34 -25.66
C THR A 10 -11.26 20.40 -24.66
N GLU A 11 -12.56 20.65 -24.54
CA GLU A 11 -13.12 21.61 -23.59
C GLU A 11 -12.99 21.12 -22.15
N PHE A 12 -13.29 19.83 -21.92
CA PHE A 12 -13.11 19.18 -20.63
C PHE A 12 -11.65 19.27 -20.16
N PHE A 13 -10.70 18.96 -21.04
CA PHE A 13 -9.27 18.98 -20.75
C PHE A 13 -8.78 20.41 -20.47
N LYS A 14 -9.18 21.40 -21.27
CA LYS A 14 -8.83 22.81 -21.04
C LYS A 14 -9.31 23.29 -19.69
N ARG A 15 -10.53 22.91 -19.31
CA ARG A 15 -11.10 23.27 -18.00
C ARG A 15 -10.34 22.62 -16.85
N ALA A 16 -10.04 21.32 -16.94
CA ALA A 16 -9.30 20.61 -15.92
C ALA A 16 -7.88 21.16 -15.72
N THR A 17 -7.25 21.61 -16.80
CA THR A 17 -5.82 21.98 -16.81
C THR A 17 -5.56 23.49 -16.75
N ALA A 18 -6.58 24.33 -16.49
CA ALA A 18 -6.44 25.79 -16.51
C ALA A 18 -5.96 26.36 -17.86
N GLY A 19 -6.45 25.80 -18.97
CA GLY A 19 -6.34 26.35 -20.31
C GLY A 19 -5.41 25.61 -21.28
N PHE A 20 -4.72 24.55 -20.84
CA PHE A 20 -3.89 23.77 -21.78
C PHE A 20 -4.75 23.02 -22.79
N THR A 21 -4.28 22.98 -24.03
CA THR A 21 -4.94 22.20 -25.10
C THR A 21 -4.33 20.81 -25.15
N PRO A 22 -5.13 19.72 -25.20
CA PRO A 22 -4.58 18.37 -25.27
C PRO A 22 -3.73 18.16 -26.52
N TYR A 23 -2.69 17.34 -26.40
CA TYR A 23 -1.92 16.82 -27.53
C TYR A 23 -2.77 15.90 -28.39
N GLU A 24 -2.40 15.70 -29.66
CA GLU A 24 -3.17 14.83 -30.56
C GLU A 24 -3.33 13.40 -30.01
N TRP A 25 -2.26 12.86 -29.41
CA TRP A 25 -2.30 11.54 -28.79
C TRP A 25 -3.22 11.46 -27.56
N GLN A 26 -3.38 12.57 -26.82
CA GLN A 26 -4.29 12.64 -25.66
C GLN A 26 -5.75 12.65 -26.12
N THR A 27 -6.05 13.33 -27.24
CA THR A 27 -7.37 13.27 -27.86
C THR A 27 -7.66 11.86 -28.38
N LEU A 28 -6.68 11.22 -29.02
CA LEU A 28 -6.81 9.86 -29.55
C LEU A 28 -7.23 8.84 -28.48
N ILE A 29 -6.58 8.85 -27.30
CA ILE A 29 -6.95 7.94 -26.20
C ILE A 29 -8.35 8.20 -25.63
N ALA A 30 -8.78 9.47 -25.59
CA ALA A 30 -10.09 9.82 -25.06
C ALA A 30 -11.20 9.29 -25.99
N THR A 31 -11.00 9.41 -27.30
CA THR A 31 -11.97 9.01 -28.31
C THR A 31 -11.96 7.51 -28.61
N GLU A 32 -10.80 6.87 -28.68
CA GLU A 32 -10.69 5.44 -29.06
C GLU A 32 -10.66 4.49 -27.85
N GLY A 33 -10.45 5.02 -26.64
CA GLY A 33 -10.31 4.24 -25.42
C GLY A 33 -8.86 3.98 -25.04
N LEU A 34 -8.67 3.49 -23.81
CA LEU A 34 -7.34 3.22 -23.27
C LEU A 34 -6.84 1.86 -23.80
N PRO A 35 -5.65 1.82 -24.45
CA PRO A 35 -5.07 0.58 -24.98
C PRO A 35 -4.54 -0.32 -23.86
N ASP A 36 -4.12 -1.54 -24.22
CA ASP A 36 -3.40 -2.43 -23.29
C ASP A 36 -2.01 -1.86 -23.01
N VAL A 37 -1.30 -1.43 -24.05
CA VAL A 37 0.02 -0.80 -23.95
C VAL A 37 0.00 0.61 -24.56
N LEU A 38 0.47 1.60 -23.80
CA LEU A 38 0.54 2.99 -24.22
C LEU A 38 2.01 3.44 -24.31
N ALA A 39 2.54 3.47 -25.52
CA ALA A 39 3.94 3.80 -25.81
C ALA A 39 4.19 5.30 -26.00
N VAL A 40 4.12 6.07 -24.90
CA VAL A 40 4.33 7.53 -24.93
C VAL A 40 5.64 7.91 -24.20
N PRO A 41 6.55 8.68 -24.85
CA PRO A 41 7.77 9.17 -24.20
C PRO A 41 7.55 9.96 -22.91
N THR A 42 8.55 9.93 -22.03
CA THR A 42 8.51 10.70 -20.79
C THR A 42 8.52 12.20 -21.07
N GLY A 43 7.77 12.97 -20.27
CA GLY A 43 7.67 14.42 -20.40
C GLY A 43 6.55 14.93 -21.32
N LEU A 44 5.79 14.04 -21.98
CA LEU A 44 4.71 14.42 -22.89
C LEU A 44 3.31 14.47 -22.26
N GLY A 45 3.19 14.44 -20.92
CA GLY A 45 1.91 14.51 -20.23
C GLY A 45 1.15 13.17 -20.17
N LYS A 46 1.87 12.08 -19.86
CA LYS A 46 1.27 10.75 -19.62
C LYS A 46 0.26 10.75 -18.47
N THR A 47 0.49 11.57 -17.44
CA THR A 47 -0.37 11.65 -16.25
C THR A 47 -1.80 12.05 -16.59
N GLU A 48 -1.99 12.85 -17.65
CA GLU A 48 -3.31 13.32 -18.08
C GLU A 48 -4.17 12.24 -18.75
N VAL A 49 -3.68 11.01 -18.94
CA VAL A 49 -4.51 9.83 -19.32
C VAL A 49 -5.69 9.66 -18.36
N VAL A 50 -5.53 10.05 -17.09
CA VAL A 50 -6.63 10.04 -16.10
C VAL A 50 -7.80 10.92 -16.53
N LEU A 51 -7.55 12.04 -17.22
CA LEU A 51 -8.62 12.91 -17.73
C LEU A 51 -9.39 12.25 -18.87
N ALA A 52 -8.73 11.42 -19.69
CA ALA A 52 -9.40 10.64 -20.73
C ALA A 52 -10.35 9.60 -20.10
N TRP A 53 -9.91 8.88 -19.07
CA TRP A 53 -10.78 7.99 -18.29
C TRP A 53 -11.97 8.75 -17.68
N ALA A 54 -11.72 9.87 -17.00
CA ALA A 54 -12.76 10.64 -16.33
C ALA A 54 -13.80 11.19 -17.32
N TRP A 55 -13.37 11.70 -18.47
CA TRP A 55 -14.26 12.17 -19.53
C TRP A 55 -15.10 11.00 -20.09
N ARG A 56 -14.48 9.86 -20.38
CA ARG A 56 -15.18 8.68 -20.90
C ARG A 56 -16.25 8.17 -19.93
N LEU A 57 -15.94 8.13 -18.63
CA LEU A 57 -16.85 7.68 -17.58
C LEU A 57 -17.97 8.69 -17.29
N LEU A 58 -17.63 9.97 -17.09
CA LEU A 58 -18.53 10.97 -16.53
C LEU A 58 -19.25 11.81 -17.58
N VAL A 59 -18.68 11.95 -18.79
CA VAL A 59 -19.18 12.82 -19.85
C VAL A 59 -19.72 12.01 -21.01
N ASP A 60 -18.89 11.15 -21.61
CA ASP A 60 -19.24 10.37 -22.80
C ASP A 60 -20.14 9.15 -22.47
N GLY A 61 -20.14 8.70 -21.20
CA GLY A 61 -20.96 7.59 -20.74
C GLY A 61 -20.52 6.23 -21.27
N GLN A 62 -19.24 6.08 -21.59
CA GLN A 62 -18.64 4.80 -21.99
C GLN A 62 -18.62 3.82 -20.81
N PRO A 63 -18.66 2.49 -21.05
CA PRO A 63 -18.63 1.47 -20.02
C PRO A 63 -17.22 1.29 -19.42
N GLU A 64 -16.64 2.37 -18.90
CA GLU A 64 -15.38 2.35 -18.18
C GLU A 64 -15.59 1.85 -16.73
N PRO A 65 -14.61 1.15 -16.15
CA PRO A 65 -14.61 0.87 -14.72
C PRO A 65 -14.74 2.15 -13.90
N ARG A 66 -15.52 2.09 -12.81
CA ARG A 66 -15.87 3.24 -11.97
C ARG A 66 -14.67 3.85 -11.28
N HIS A 67 -13.66 3.05 -10.96
CA HIS A 67 -12.50 3.47 -10.21
C HIS A 67 -11.24 3.43 -11.07
N LEU A 68 -10.28 4.30 -10.78
CA LEU A 68 -8.97 4.28 -11.43
C LEU A 68 -7.86 4.08 -10.40
N VAL A 69 -6.99 3.11 -10.66
CA VAL A 69 -5.80 2.82 -9.86
C VAL A 69 -4.57 3.22 -10.67
N TYR A 70 -3.78 4.16 -10.15
CA TYR A 70 -2.56 4.66 -10.78
C TYR A 70 -1.34 4.12 -10.02
N CYS A 71 -0.70 3.12 -10.60
CA CYS A 71 0.41 2.38 -9.99
C CYS A 71 1.76 2.94 -10.46
N LEU A 72 2.62 3.26 -9.48
CA LEU A 72 3.92 3.87 -9.70
C LEU A 72 5.03 3.08 -8.99
N PRO A 73 6.24 2.97 -9.55
CA PRO A 73 7.33 2.21 -8.92
C PRO A 73 7.90 2.91 -7.68
N MET A 74 7.86 4.24 -7.63
CA MET A 74 8.54 5.05 -6.61
C MET A 74 7.60 5.96 -5.83
N ARG A 75 7.92 6.15 -4.54
CA ARG A 75 7.18 6.99 -3.59
C ARG A 75 7.05 8.46 -4.02
N SER A 76 8.14 9.06 -4.50
CA SER A 76 8.18 10.47 -4.90
C SER A 76 7.20 10.79 -6.04
N LEU A 77 7.02 9.88 -7.00
CA LEU A 77 6.04 10.02 -8.09
C LEU A 77 4.61 10.15 -7.56
N VAL A 78 4.29 9.41 -6.49
CA VAL A 78 2.92 9.33 -5.97
C VAL A 78 2.47 10.70 -5.48
N THR A 79 3.21 11.34 -4.57
CA THR A 79 2.84 12.66 -4.02
C THR A 79 2.65 13.70 -5.12
N GLN A 80 3.55 13.73 -6.11
CA GLN A 80 3.45 14.68 -7.22
C GLN A 80 2.21 14.43 -8.07
N THR A 81 1.95 13.17 -8.44
CA THR A 81 0.78 12.78 -9.22
C THR A 81 -0.51 13.06 -8.47
N VAL A 82 -0.58 12.76 -7.17
CA VAL A 82 -1.74 13.08 -6.32
C VAL A 82 -2.02 14.57 -6.32
N LYS A 83 -0.99 15.42 -6.06
CA LYS A 83 -1.16 16.88 -6.04
C LYS A 83 -1.67 17.40 -7.39
N ARG A 84 -1.11 16.89 -8.50
CA ARG A 84 -1.48 17.28 -9.86
C ARG A 84 -2.93 16.88 -10.18
N LEU A 85 -3.32 15.64 -9.89
CA LEU A 85 -4.66 15.14 -10.15
C LEU A 85 -5.72 15.81 -9.25
N LYS A 86 -5.41 16.06 -7.96
CA LYS A 86 -6.28 16.84 -7.08
C LYS A 86 -6.58 18.22 -7.69
N GLY A 87 -5.55 18.92 -8.16
CA GLY A 87 -5.73 20.21 -8.83
C GLY A 87 -6.66 20.15 -10.06
N TYR A 88 -6.60 19.07 -10.84
CA TYR A 88 -7.48 18.88 -11.99
C TYR A 88 -8.94 18.66 -11.59
N PHE A 89 -9.19 17.73 -10.66
CA PHE A 89 -10.55 17.43 -10.22
C PHE A 89 -11.16 18.56 -9.38
N ASP A 90 -10.36 19.29 -8.60
CA ASP A 90 -10.82 20.49 -7.91
C ASP A 90 -11.25 21.59 -8.90
N SER A 91 -10.48 21.79 -9.97
CA SER A 91 -10.83 22.74 -11.04
C SER A 91 -12.12 22.35 -11.75
N LEU A 92 -12.30 21.06 -12.06
CA LEU A 92 -13.53 20.54 -12.63
C LEU A 92 -14.71 20.72 -11.68
N LYS A 93 -14.57 20.36 -10.40
CA LYS A 93 -15.62 20.45 -9.39
C LYS A 93 -16.08 21.89 -9.13
N GLN A 94 -15.16 22.87 -9.12
CA GLN A 94 -15.49 24.29 -8.97
C GLN A 94 -16.41 24.78 -10.08
N THR A 95 -16.16 24.35 -11.31
CA THR A 95 -16.96 24.75 -12.48
C THR A 95 -18.25 23.93 -12.66
N CYS A 96 -18.24 22.66 -12.26
CA CYS A 96 -19.39 21.77 -12.32
C CYS A 96 -19.33 20.78 -11.12
N PRO A 97 -20.14 21.02 -10.06
CA PRO A 97 -20.12 20.19 -8.85
C PRO A 97 -20.43 18.70 -9.07
N PHE A 98 -20.99 18.36 -10.23
CA PHE A 98 -21.23 16.97 -10.65
C PHE A 98 -19.92 16.16 -10.79
N PHE A 99 -18.81 16.80 -11.14
CA PHE A 99 -17.49 16.14 -11.24
C PHE A 99 -16.82 15.99 -9.87
N ASP A 100 -17.46 15.23 -8.96
CA ASP A 100 -16.93 14.95 -7.62
C ASP A 100 -16.11 13.64 -7.60
N VAL A 101 -14.89 13.70 -8.11
CA VAL A 101 -13.93 12.58 -8.07
C VAL A 101 -12.84 12.88 -7.05
N LYS A 102 -12.78 12.08 -6.00
CA LYS A 102 -11.72 12.18 -4.99
C LYS A 102 -10.44 11.48 -5.47
N VAL A 103 -9.29 12.07 -5.14
CA VAL A 103 -7.97 11.49 -5.39
C VAL A 103 -7.33 11.10 -4.06
N TYR A 104 -6.96 9.84 -3.93
CA TYR A 104 -6.41 9.23 -2.73
C TYR A 104 -4.97 8.77 -2.96
N GLN A 105 -4.21 8.73 -1.88
CA GLN A 105 -2.79 8.41 -1.85
C GLN A 105 -2.51 7.12 -1.08
N LEU A 106 -1.79 6.17 -1.70
CA LEU A 106 -1.31 4.94 -1.05
C LEU A 106 0.20 4.78 -1.21
N MET A 107 0.96 5.29 -0.24
CA MET A 107 2.41 5.11 -0.17
C MET A 107 2.87 4.87 1.27
N GLY A 108 3.98 4.16 1.45
CA GLY A 108 4.54 3.95 2.81
C GLY A 108 4.80 5.29 3.50
N GLY A 109 4.11 5.53 4.62
CA GLY A 109 4.14 6.79 5.37
C GLY A 109 2.93 7.71 5.18
N ALA A 110 2.14 7.54 4.12
CA ALA A 110 0.94 8.31 3.82
C ALA A 110 -0.09 7.42 3.10
N ILE A 111 -1.06 6.91 3.87
CA ILE A 111 -2.09 5.96 3.44
C ILE A 111 -3.45 6.62 3.70
N ASP A 112 -4.17 6.93 2.63
CA ASP A 112 -5.57 7.31 2.69
C ASP A 112 -6.42 6.02 2.64
N ASP A 113 -7.31 5.81 3.61
CA ASP A 113 -8.19 4.63 3.68
C ASP A 113 -9.66 4.96 3.38
N GLU A 114 -10.03 6.25 3.28
CA GLU A 114 -11.43 6.68 3.09
C GLU A 114 -12.04 6.12 1.79
N TRP A 115 -11.23 5.93 0.75
CA TRP A 115 -11.67 5.40 -0.56
C TRP A 115 -12.38 4.04 -0.45
N ALA A 116 -11.93 3.18 0.46
CA ALA A 116 -12.50 1.85 0.63
C ALA A 116 -13.96 1.91 1.11
N SER A 117 -14.37 3.01 1.77
CA SER A 117 -15.75 3.20 2.22
C SER A 117 -16.71 3.67 1.12
N GLN A 118 -16.22 4.00 -0.08
CA GLN A 118 -16.98 4.64 -1.17
C GLN A 118 -16.89 3.90 -2.52
N PRO A 119 -17.21 2.58 -2.59
CA PRO A 119 -17.20 1.82 -3.85
C PRO A 119 -18.33 2.23 -4.82
N ASP A 120 -19.30 2.98 -4.36
CA ASP A 120 -20.41 3.54 -5.12
C ASP A 120 -20.08 4.86 -5.83
N LYS A 121 -18.94 5.49 -5.51
CA LYS A 121 -18.51 6.77 -6.10
C LYS A 121 -17.21 6.63 -6.89
N PRO A 122 -17.04 7.37 -8.00
CA PRO A 122 -15.79 7.35 -8.74
C PRO A 122 -14.66 7.96 -7.91
N TRP A 123 -13.51 7.29 -7.92
CA TRP A 123 -12.30 7.78 -7.26
C TRP A 123 -11.05 7.39 -8.04
N VAL A 124 -9.98 8.14 -7.80
CA VAL A 124 -8.64 7.86 -8.30
C VAL A 124 -7.73 7.52 -7.14
N LEU A 125 -7.08 6.36 -7.20
CA LEU A 125 -6.15 5.88 -6.18
C LEU A 125 -4.76 5.85 -6.76
N VAL A 126 -3.87 6.73 -6.28
CA VAL A 126 -2.48 6.78 -6.73
C VAL A 126 -1.61 6.15 -5.66
N GLY A 127 -0.80 5.17 -6.02
CA GLY A 127 0.02 4.47 -5.05
C GLY A 127 1.27 3.85 -5.61
N THR A 128 2.15 3.41 -4.70
CA THR A 128 3.34 2.66 -5.10
C THR A 128 2.97 1.23 -5.47
N GLN A 129 3.77 0.59 -6.33
CA GLN A 129 3.63 -0.82 -6.66
C GLN A 129 3.58 -1.70 -5.41
N ASP A 130 4.41 -1.40 -4.41
CA ASP A 130 4.39 -2.10 -3.13
C ASP A 130 3.03 -2.07 -2.46
N GLN A 131 2.42 -0.89 -2.33
CA GLN A 131 1.18 -0.74 -1.60
C GLN A 131 0.00 -1.30 -2.39
N LEU A 132 -0.02 -1.10 -3.70
CA LEU A 132 -1.11 -1.53 -4.57
C LEU A 132 -1.07 -3.02 -4.88
N LEU A 133 0.08 -3.57 -5.30
CA LEU A 133 0.21 -4.98 -5.65
C LEU A 133 0.08 -5.87 -4.41
N SER A 134 0.64 -5.47 -3.27
CA SER A 134 0.48 -6.26 -2.04
C SER A 134 -0.99 -6.39 -1.62
N ARG A 135 -1.78 -5.31 -1.78
CA ARG A 135 -3.23 -5.34 -1.54
C ARG A 135 -3.98 -6.14 -2.61
N ALA A 136 -3.59 -6.00 -3.87
CA ALA A 136 -4.14 -6.79 -4.97
C ALA A 136 -3.81 -8.30 -4.89
N LEU A 137 -2.85 -8.69 -4.04
CA LEU A 137 -2.46 -10.05 -3.69
C LEU A 137 -2.92 -10.48 -2.28
N ASN A 138 -3.84 -9.74 -1.64
CA ASN A 138 -4.39 -10.06 -0.32
C ASN A 138 -3.34 -10.14 0.82
N ARG A 139 -2.26 -9.36 0.72
CA ARG A 139 -1.17 -9.23 1.70
C ARG A 139 -0.74 -7.77 1.87
N GLY A 140 -1.72 -6.87 1.98
CA GLY A 140 -1.51 -5.42 2.01
C GLY A 140 -0.45 -4.98 3.02
N TYR A 141 0.65 -4.40 2.53
CA TYR A 141 1.75 -3.92 3.37
C TYR A 141 1.31 -2.73 4.24
N ALA A 142 1.83 -2.69 5.48
CA ALA A 142 1.52 -1.68 6.49
C ALA A 142 0.00 -1.53 6.76
N MET A 143 -0.74 -2.62 6.63
CA MET A 143 -2.19 -2.70 6.87
C MET A 143 -2.48 -3.90 7.79
N ARG A 144 -3.56 -3.80 8.58
CA ARG A 144 -4.03 -4.93 9.40
C ARG A 144 -4.46 -6.08 8.51
N ARG A 145 -4.08 -7.31 8.86
CA ARG A 145 -4.41 -8.50 8.05
C ARG A 145 -5.91 -8.69 7.82
N PHE A 146 -6.72 -8.28 8.78
CA PHE A 146 -8.16 -8.40 8.70
C PHE A 146 -8.76 -7.46 7.65
N ASP A 147 -8.06 -6.39 7.25
CA ASP A 147 -8.51 -5.46 6.21
C ASP A 147 -7.99 -5.83 4.81
N TRP A 148 -7.05 -6.79 4.69
CA TRP A 148 -6.55 -7.26 3.40
C TRP A 148 -7.67 -7.66 2.41
N PRO A 149 -8.70 -8.43 2.81
CA PRO A 149 -9.73 -8.88 1.87
C PRO A 149 -10.54 -7.75 1.27
N VAL A 150 -10.74 -6.65 2.01
CA VAL A 150 -11.48 -5.48 1.51
C VAL A 150 -10.73 -4.86 0.36
N HIS A 151 -9.45 -4.53 0.58
CA HIS A 151 -8.64 -3.88 -0.46
C HIS A 151 -8.39 -4.85 -1.62
N PHE A 152 -8.20 -6.14 -1.34
CA PHE A 152 -8.07 -7.19 -2.35
C PHE A 152 -9.31 -7.30 -3.24
N GLY A 153 -10.52 -7.30 -2.65
CA GLY A 153 -11.78 -7.32 -3.37
C GLY A 153 -11.95 -6.07 -4.23
N LEU A 154 -11.81 -4.89 -3.64
CA LEU A 154 -12.00 -3.61 -4.32
C LEU A 154 -11.00 -3.38 -5.46
N LEU A 155 -9.72 -3.73 -5.28
CA LEU A 155 -8.69 -3.49 -6.29
C LEU A 155 -8.71 -4.46 -7.47
N ASN A 156 -9.42 -5.59 -7.34
CA ASN A 156 -9.58 -6.57 -8.40
C ASN A 156 -10.97 -6.49 -9.10
N ASN A 157 -11.82 -5.54 -8.72
CA ASN A 157 -13.16 -5.36 -9.31
C ASN A 157 -13.42 -3.88 -9.60
N ASP A 158 -14.10 -3.59 -10.72
CA ASP A 158 -14.54 -2.23 -11.10
C ASP A 158 -13.40 -1.17 -11.16
N CYS A 159 -12.19 -1.62 -11.49
CA CYS A 159 -10.98 -0.77 -11.51
C CYS A 159 -10.32 -0.73 -12.89
N ARG A 160 -9.93 0.47 -13.34
CA ARG A 160 -8.95 0.69 -14.41
C ARG A 160 -7.57 0.87 -13.80
N TRP A 161 -6.66 -0.06 -14.02
CA TRP A 161 -5.26 0.04 -13.61
C TRP A 161 -4.44 0.74 -14.68
N LEU A 162 -3.79 1.83 -14.32
CA LEU A 162 -2.73 2.47 -15.08
C LEU A 162 -1.40 2.10 -14.43
N ILE A 163 -0.53 1.44 -15.17
CA ILE A 163 0.78 1.02 -14.71
C ILE A 163 1.81 1.95 -15.36
N ASP A 164 2.37 2.89 -14.60
CA ASP A 164 3.34 3.87 -15.12
C ASP A 164 4.77 3.49 -14.77
N GLU A 165 5.70 3.96 -15.59
CA GLU A 165 7.15 3.71 -15.48
C GLU A 165 7.49 2.22 -15.32
N VAL A 166 6.87 1.38 -16.17
CA VAL A 166 6.95 -0.10 -16.08
C VAL A 166 8.38 -0.64 -16.10
N GLN A 167 9.32 0.10 -16.70
CA GLN A 167 10.75 -0.22 -16.71
C GLN A 167 11.39 -0.29 -15.33
N LEU A 168 10.79 0.33 -14.31
CA LEU A 168 11.29 0.35 -12.94
C LEU A 168 10.52 -0.58 -12.00
N MET A 169 9.58 -1.38 -12.52
CA MET A 169 8.72 -2.23 -11.69
C MET A 169 9.31 -3.61 -11.40
N GLY A 170 10.29 -4.08 -12.19
CA GLY A 170 10.86 -5.41 -12.03
C GLY A 170 9.75 -6.49 -12.00
N PRO A 171 9.67 -7.34 -10.95
CA PRO A 171 8.61 -8.35 -10.82
C PRO A 171 7.20 -7.78 -10.73
N GLY A 172 7.05 -6.53 -10.26
CA GLY A 172 5.75 -5.86 -10.24
C GLY A 172 5.11 -5.80 -11.64
N LEU A 173 5.92 -5.67 -12.70
CA LEU A 173 5.44 -5.71 -14.09
C LEU A 173 4.83 -7.07 -14.44
N TRP A 174 5.56 -8.15 -14.17
CA TRP A 174 5.10 -9.52 -14.43
C TRP A 174 3.86 -9.87 -13.61
N THR A 175 3.82 -9.45 -12.35
CA THR A 175 2.66 -9.59 -11.47
C THR A 175 1.43 -8.88 -12.02
N THR A 176 1.57 -7.67 -12.54
CA THR A 176 0.41 -6.97 -13.15
C THR A 176 -0.12 -7.70 -14.38
N ALA A 177 0.75 -8.26 -15.23
CA ALA A 177 0.33 -9.05 -16.40
C ALA A 177 -0.36 -10.37 -16.04
N GLN A 178 0.08 -11.00 -14.95
CA GLN A 178 -0.56 -12.20 -14.41
C GLN A 178 -1.91 -11.91 -13.75
N LEU A 179 -2.00 -10.86 -12.93
CA LEU A 179 -3.28 -10.44 -12.36
C LEU A 179 -4.28 -10.05 -13.46
N ASP A 180 -3.81 -9.38 -14.50
CA ASP A 180 -4.62 -9.06 -15.69
C ASP A 180 -5.17 -10.33 -16.37
N TRP A 181 -4.32 -11.32 -16.65
CA TRP A 181 -4.77 -12.61 -17.18
C TRP A 181 -5.76 -13.30 -16.23
N MET A 182 -5.49 -13.32 -14.92
CA MET A 182 -6.37 -13.96 -13.96
C MET A 182 -7.77 -13.32 -13.95
N ARG A 183 -7.86 -11.99 -14.03
CA ARG A 183 -9.13 -11.25 -14.08
C ARG A 183 -9.92 -11.52 -15.37
N GLN A 184 -9.26 -11.94 -16.45
CA GLN A 184 -9.91 -12.22 -17.73
C GLN A 184 -10.28 -13.70 -17.91
N GLU A 185 -9.43 -14.62 -17.45
CA GLU A 185 -9.51 -16.03 -17.83
C GLU A 185 -9.73 -17.00 -16.65
N ARG A 186 -9.37 -16.61 -15.42
CA ARG A 186 -9.29 -17.56 -14.29
C ARG A 186 -10.24 -17.27 -13.13
N PHE A 187 -10.26 -16.02 -12.68
CA PHE A 187 -11.00 -15.53 -11.52
C PHE A 187 -11.80 -14.31 -11.98
N LEU A 188 -12.94 -14.55 -12.63
CA LEU A 188 -13.73 -13.46 -13.21
C LEU A 188 -14.22 -12.50 -12.10
N PRO A 189 -13.92 -11.20 -12.20
CA PRO A 189 -14.46 -10.21 -11.28
C PRO A 189 -15.95 -9.96 -11.58
N LEU A 190 -16.69 -9.44 -10.59
CA LEU A 190 -18.11 -9.09 -10.76
C LEU A 190 -18.31 -7.85 -11.64
N LYS A 191 -17.27 -7.03 -11.77
CA LYS A 191 -17.24 -5.82 -12.59
C LYS A 191 -15.92 -5.75 -13.36
N PRO A 192 -15.88 -5.18 -14.57
CA PRO A 192 -14.67 -5.11 -15.38
C PRO A 192 -13.48 -4.55 -14.60
N CYS A 193 -12.34 -5.24 -14.66
CA CYS A 193 -11.09 -4.77 -14.09
C CYS A 193 -10.02 -4.86 -15.19
N LEU A 194 -9.55 -3.71 -15.67
CA LEU A 194 -8.77 -3.60 -16.90
C LEU A 194 -7.42 -2.94 -16.64
N THR A 195 -6.39 -3.29 -17.41
CA THR A 195 -5.01 -2.82 -17.19
C THR A 195 -4.46 -2.11 -18.42
N THR A 196 -3.77 -0.98 -18.24
CA THR A 196 -3.03 -0.26 -19.26
C THR A 196 -1.59 -0.03 -18.79
N TRP A 197 -0.62 -0.56 -19.51
CA TRP A 197 0.81 -0.39 -19.24
C TRP A 197 1.38 0.79 -20.04
N MET A 198 1.94 1.79 -19.36
CA MET A 198 2.49 2.98 -19.98
C MET A 198 4.02 2.92 -20.02
N SER A 199 4.59 2.73 -21.20
CA SER A 199 6.04 2.58 -21.37
C SER A 199 6.53 2.97 -22.74
N ALA A 200 7.56 3.81 -22.79
CA ALA A 200 8.24 4.14 -24.04
C ALA A 200 9.47 3.26 -24.33
N THR A 201 9.93 2.50 -23.33
CA THR A 201 11.27 1.88 -23.34
C THR A 201 11.26 0.41 -22.96
N VAL A 202 10.11 -0.23 -22.78
CA VAL A 202 10.01 -1.65 -22.42
C VAL A 202 9.25 -2.39 -23.49
N GLY A 203 9.81 -3.49 -23.99
CA GLY A 203 9.13 -4.37 -24.93
C GLY A 203 7.93 -5.12 -24.30
N THR A 204 7.12 -5.77 -25.13
CA THR A 204 5.90 -6.48 -24.70
C THR A 204 6.15 -7.91 -24.19
N ALA A 205 7.41 -8.35 -24.07
CA ALA A 205 7.77 -9.72 -23.69
C ALA A 205 7.16 -10.17 -22.34
N PHE A 206 6.91 -9.23 -21.42
CA PHE A 206 6.26 -9.53 -20.14
C PHE A 206 4.80 -10.05 -20.29
N LEU A 207 4.17 -9.86 -21.45
CA LEU A 207 2.86 -10.43 -21.79
C LEU A 207 2.94 -11.87 -22.30
N GLU A 208 4.14 -12.37 -22.59
CA GLU A 208 4.41 -13.69 -23.18
C GLU A 208 4.54 -14.82 -22.14
N THR A 209 3.91 -14.65 -20.98
CA THR A 209 3.88 -15.69 -19.96
C THR A 209 3.17 -16.95 -20.45
N LYS A 210 3.58 -18.12 -19.94
CA LYS A 210 3.00 -19.43 -20.30
C LYS A 210 1.48 -19.51 -20.17
N ASP A 211 0.89 -18.87 -19.15
CA ASP A 211 -0.57 -18.84 -18.96
C ASP A 211 -1.27 -18.06 -20.06
N ARG A 212 -0.75 -16.87 -20.39
CA ARG A 212 -1.28 -16.04 -21.45
C ARG A 212 -1.13 -16.71 -22.81
N GLU A 213 -0.05 -17.46 -23.02
CA GLU A 213 0.15 -18.28 -24.21
C GLU A 213 -0.89 -19.41 -24.30
N CYS A 214 -1.12 -20.14 -23.20
CA CYS A 214 -2.15 -21.19 -23.14
C CYS A 214 -3.57 -20.64 -23.36
N SER A 215 -3.84 -19.40 -22.97
CA SER A 215 -5.10 -18.69 -23.25
C SER A 215 -5.14 -17.97 -24.61
N GLY A 216 -4.04 -17.94 -25.37
CA GLY A 216 -3.98 -17.27 -26.67
C GLY A 216 -3.99 -15.73 -26.61
N ILE A 217 -3.65 -15.12 -25.47
CA ILE A 217 -3.65 -13.65 -25.24
C ILE A 217 -2.25 -13.08 -24.97
N ASN A 218 -1.21 -13.82 -25.36
CA ASN A 218 0.19 -13.41 -25.21
C ASN A 218 0.65 -12.38 -26.25
N LYS A 219 -0.06 -12.24 -27.38
CA LYS A 219 0.28 -11.30 -28.44
C LYS A 219 -0.61 -10.06 -28.40
N PRO A 220 -0.09 -8.88 -28.80
CA PRO A 220 -0.91 -7.68 -28.98
C PRO A 220 -2.11 -7.96 -29.89
N SER A 221 -3.29 -7.50 -29.48
CA SER A 221 -4.49 -7.64 -30.30
C SER A 221 -4.37 -6.82 -31.59
N GLN A 222 -5.12 -7.16 -32.65
CA GLN A 222 -5.16 -6.34 -33.86
C GLN A 222 -5.58 -4.89 -33.57
N LYS A 223 -6.44 -4.69 -32.56
CA LYS A 223 -6.84 -3.36 -32.08
C LYS A 223 -5.65 -2.60 -31.50
N GLN A 224 -4.81 -3.27 -30.70
CA GLN A 224 -3.58 -2.69 -30.14
C GLN A 224 -2.61 -2.26 -31.23
N VAL A 225 -2.36 -3.12 -32.23
CA VAL A 225 -1.47 -2.80 -33.36
C VAL A 225 -1.98 -1.61 -34.17
N THR A 226 -3.28 -1.58 -34.47
CA THR A 226 -3.89 -0.45 -35.17
C THR A 226 -3.81 0.84 -34.35
N PHE A 227 -4.02 0.77 -33.04
CA PHE A 227 -3.90 1.91 -32.14
C PHE A 227 -2.46 2.47 -32.12
N GLU A 228 -1.46 1.60 -32.03
CA GLU A 228 -0.04 1.99 -32.01
C GLU A 228 0.39 2.74 -33.28
N ASN A 229 -0.08 2.30 -34.45
CA ASN A 229 0.17 3.03 -35.71
C ASN A 229 -0.42 4.45 -35.68
N LYS A 230 -1.63 4.62 -35.14
CA LYS A 230 -2.25 5.95 -34.98
C LYS A 230 -1.52 6.80 -33.94
N LEU A 231 -1.07 6.18 -32.85
CA LEU A 231 -0.29 6.85 -31.81
C LEU A 231 1.02 7.42 -32.37
N ASN A 232 1.74 6.62 -33.15
CA ASN A 232 2.99 7.04 -33.80
C ASN A 232 2.75 8.23 -34.76
N ALA A 233 1.66 8.20 -35.53
CA ALA A 233 1.29 9.33 -36.38
C ALA A 233 1.00 10.59 -35.54
N ALA A 234 0.23 10.47 -34.46
CA ALA A 234 -0.13 11.59 -33.59
C ALA A 234 1.10 12.22 -32.89
N LEU A 235 2.09 11.42 -32.47
CA LEU A 235 3.32 11.93 -31.85
C LEU A 235 4.24 12.62 -32.88
N ASN A 236 4.34 12.07 -34.08
CA ASN A 236 5.23 12.60 -35.11
C ASN A 236 4.68 13.89 -35.74
N ASN A 237 3.37 14.00 -35.92
CA ASN A 237 2.73 15.11 -36.62
C ASN A 237 2.39 16.32 -35.72
N ASP A 238 2.42 16.16 -34.39
CA ASP A 238 2.12 17.28 -33.47
C ASP A 238 3.32 18.25 -33.35
N ASN A 239 3.21 19.39 -34.04
CA ASN A 239 4.21 20.47 -34.04
C ASN A 239 4.45 21.08 -32.65
N ARG A 240 3.52 20.93 -31.70
CA ARG A 240 3.69 21.43 -30.33
C ARG A 240 4.73 20.64 -29.54
N LEU A 241 5.19 19.50 -30.08
CA LEU A 241 6.23 18.65 -29.48
C LEU A 241 7.65 18.99 -29.95
N ASN A 242 7.83 20.03 -30.78
CA ASN A 242 9.14 20.39 -31.34
C ASN A 242 10.18 20.73 -30.28
N TRP A 243 9.80 21.35 -29.16
CA TRP A 243 10.72 21.63 -28.05
C TRP A 243 11.35 20.34 -27.48
N TRP A 244 10.58 19.26 -27.40
CA TRP A 244 11.05 17.96 -26.93
C TRP A 244 11.95 17.30 -27.97
N LYS A 245 11.55 17.36 -29.25
CA LYS A 245 12.33 16.83 -30.39
C LYS A 245 13.69 17.52 -30.54
N GLN A 246 13.84 18.77 -30.09
CA GLN A 246 15.06 19.58 -30.27
C GLN A 246 15.98 19.64 -29.03
N ALA A 247 15.57 19.07 -27.89
CA ALA A 247 16.34 19.15 -26.65
C ALA A 247 17.67 18.37 -26.73
N LYS A 248 18.80 19.03 -26.47
CA LYS A 248 20.14 18.40 -26.45
C LYS A 248 20.53 17.92 -25.06
N ARG A 249 21.16 16.74 -24.99
CA ARG A 249 21.60 16.09 -23.73
C ARG A 249 23.01 15.52 -23.87
N PRO A 250 24.03 16.38 -24.02
CA PRO A 250 25.41 15.95 -24.20
C PRO A 250 25.94 15.21 -22.96
N LEU A 251 26.61 14.09 -23.21
CA LEU A 251 27.21 13.20 -22.22
C LEU A 251 28.71 13.01 -22.51
N GLU A 252 29.52 12.89 -21.46
CA GLU A 252 30.97 12.67 -21.52
C GLU A 252 31.44 11.71 -20.43
N TRP A 253 32.57 11.02 -20.66
CA TRP A 253 33.26 10.24 -19.63
C TRP A 253 34.10 11.14 -18.72
N TRP A 254 34.11 10.84 -17.41
CA TRP A 254 34.98 11.49 -16.44
C TRP A 254 35.88 10.47 -15.70
N THR A 255 37.14 10.85 -15.52
CA THR A 255 38.11 10.16 -14.67
C THR A 255 38.94 11.17 -13.85
N PRO A 256 39.33 10.85 -12.60
CA PRO A 256 40.18 11.72 -11.79
C PRO A 256 41.53 11.99 -12.48
N GLY A 257 41.97 13.26 -12.49
CA GLY A 257 43.24 13.66 -13.08
C GLY A 257 43.21 14.05 -14.56
N ALA A 258 42.09 13.85 -15.26
CA ALA A 258 41.88 14.37 -16.61
C ALA A 258 41.57 15.87 -16.58
N SER A 259 42.57 16.73 -16.37
CA SER A 259 42.41 18.18 -16.61
C SER A 259 43.68 18.83 -17.15
N LYS A 260 43.76 18.90 -18.49
CA LYS A 260 43.93 20.13 -19.30
C LYS A 260 43.96 19.76 -20.79
N PRO A 261 43.25 20.48 -21.68
CA PRO A 261 43.51 20.40 -23.12
C PRO A 261 44.92 20.94 -23.38
N GLN A 262 45.85 20.08 -23.82
CA GLN A 262 47.15 20.56 -24.30
C GLN A 262 46.99 21.14 -25.70
N THR A 263 46.86 22.46 -25.78
CA THR A 263 47.30 23.22 -26.95
C THR A 263 48.83 23.26 -26.92
N GLY A 264 49.50 22.39 -27.67
CA GLY A 264 50.96 22.38 -27.74
C GLY A 264 51.50 21.25 -28.61
N SER A 265 52.05 21.64 -29.75
CA SER A 265 52.67 20.78 -30.76
C SER A 265 53.83 19.90 -30.24
N GLY A 266 53.78 18.61 -30.57
CA GLY A 266 54.93 17.80 -31.00
C GLY A 266 55.91 17.28 -29.93
N LYS A 267 55.77 16.00 -29.58
CA LYS A 267 56.83 14.96 -29.66
C LYS A 267 56.29 13.59 -29.25
N LYS A 268 56.50 12.58 -30.12
CA LYS A 268 56.24 11.16 -29.83
C LYS A 268 57.12 10.70 -28.66
N GLN A 269 56.52 10.18 -27.60
CA GLN A 269 57.19 9.34 -26.60
C GLN A 269 56.48 7.99 -26.48
N SER A 270 57.31 6.97 -26.32
CA SER A 270 57.07 5.53 -26.32
C SER A 270 56.12 5.04 -25.21
N PRO A 271 55.52 3.83 -25.33
CA PRO A 271 54.46 3.39 -24.44
C PRO A 271 55.01 3.05 -23.05
N ALA A 272 54.54 3.78 -22.03
CA ALA A 272 54.83 3.48 -20.63
C ALA A 272 53.91 2.36 -20.13
N LYS A 273 54.49 1.50 -19.29
CA LYS A 273 53.89 0.33 -18.63
C LYS A 273 52.58 0.67 -17.90
N SER A 274 51.65 -0.28 -17.96
CA SER A 274 50.30 -0.27 -17.36
C SER A 274 50.26 0.29 -15.94
N ALA A 275 49.74 1.50 -15.80
CA ALA A 275 49.29 2.02 -14.50
C ALA A 275 47.96 1.34 -14.15
N THR A 276 47.87 0.83 -12.92
CA THR A 276 46.61 0.35 -12.33
C THR A 276 45.58 1.48 -12.38
N PRO A 277 44.34 1.27 -12.84
CA PRO A 277 43.34 2.33 -12.91
C PRO A 277 43.11 2.94 -11.52
N ALA A 278 43.26 4.27 -11.41
CA ALA A 278 43.11 4.99 -10.16
C ALA A 278 41.68 4.83 -9.62
N THR A 279 41.54 4.34 -8.38
CA THR A 279 40.24 4.18 -7.72
C THR A 279 39.61 5.55 -7.46
N ILE A 280 38.43 5.80 -8.02
CA ILE A 280 37.67 7.04 -7.79
C ILE A 280 37.21 7.07 -6.33
N THR A 281 37.58 8.12 -5.59
CA THR A 281 37.16 8.31 -4.19
C THR A 281 35.95 9.25 -4.07
N PRO A 282 35.17 9.18 -2.97
CA PRO A 282 34.10 10.15 -2.71
C PRO A 282 34.57 11.60 -2.71
N LYS A 283 35.85 11.84 -2.36
CA LYS A 283 36.45 13.16 -2.39
C LYS A 283 36.68 13.66 -3.81
N ASP A 284 37.18 12.81 -4.70
CA ASP A 284 37.39 13.16 -6.11
C ASP A 284 36.07 13.58 -6.78
N ILE A 285 34.99 12.85 -6.48
CA ILE A 285 33.63 13.17 -6.95
C ILE A 285 33.19 14.53 -6.40
N ALA A 286 33.28 14.74 -5.09
CA ALA A 286 32.83 15.97 -4.46
C ALA A 286 33.61 17.20 -4.96
N ASP A 287 34.93 17.10 -5.12
CA ASP A 287 35.78 18.17 -5.63
C ASP A 287 35.46 18.50 -7.10
N PHE A 288 35.28 17.49 -7.96
CA PHE A 288 34.91 17.69 -9.36
C PHE A 288 33.52 18.29 -9.53
N VAL A 289 32.54 17.82 -8.76
CA VAL A 289 31.19 18.38 -8.76
C VAL A 289 31.22 19.83 -8.29
N LYS A 290 31.95 20.13 -7.21
CA LYS A 290 32.08 21.49 -6.66
C LYS A 290 32.69 22.44 -7.69
N SER A 291 33.70 22.02 -8.46
CA SER A 291 34.35 22.88 -9.46
C SER A 291 33.49 23.16 -10.69
N HIS A 292 32.46 22.35 -10.95
CA HIS A 292 31.56 22.49 -12.10
C HIS A 292 30.14 22.93 -11.72
N HIS A 293 29.86 23.09 -10.43
CA HIS A 293 28.61 23.64 -9.95
C HIS A 293 28.46 25.10 -10.38
N VAL A 294 27.25 25.48 -10.78
CA VAL A 294 26.93 26.83 -11.24
C VAL A 294 25.90 27.44 -10.29
N ALA A 295 26.21 28.64 -9.79
CA ALA A 295 25.34 29.37 -8.88
C ALA A 295 23.92 29.57 -9.48
N GLY A 296 22.89 29.48 -8.64
CA GLY A 296 21.48 29.55 -9.04
C GLY A 296 20.98 28.38 -9.89
N LYS A 297 21.79 27.35 -10.13
CA LYS A 297 21.42 26.17 -10.93
C LYS A 297 21.33 24.91 -10.07
N LEU A 298 20.65 23.89 -10.62
CA LEU A 298 20.56 22.56 -10.02
C LEU A 298 21.66 21.66 -10.59
N THR A 299 22.45 21.08 -9.70
CA THR A 299 23.40 20.00 -10.01
C THR A 299 22.92 18.70 -9.39
N LEU A 300 22.88 17.64 -10.19
CA LEU A 300 22.47 16.31 -9.75
C LEU A 300 23.66 15.36 -9.75
N VAL A 301 23.88 14.65 -8.64
CA VAL A 301 24.92 13.63 -8.46
C VAL A 301 24.22 12.32 -8.13
N ILE A 302 24.35 11.31 -8.99
CA ILE A 302 23.67 10.01 -8.85
C ILE A 302 24.70 8.91 -8.61
N CYS A 303 24.64 8.30 -7.42
CA CYS A 303 25.48 7.18 -7.02
C CYS A 303 24.64 5.89 -7.01
N ASN A 304 25.25 4.74 -7.31
CA ASN A 304 24.52 3.48 -7.37
C ASN A 304 24.25 2.87 -5.97
N THR A 305 24.99 3.27 -4.93
CA THR A 305 24.85 2.77 -3.56
C THR A 305 24.56 3.87 -2.56
N VAL A 306 23.86 3.53 -1.48
CA VAL A 306 23.55 4.46 -0.39
C VAL A 306 24.81 4.90 0.32
N GLU A 307 25.78 3.99 0.50
CA GLU A 307 27.07 4.27 1.13
C GLU A 307 27.81 5.39 0.39
N LEU A 308 27.96 5.25 -0.93
CA LEU A 308 28.67 6.23 -1.75
C LEU A 308 27.96 7.58 -1.73
N ALA A 309 26.63 7.59 -1.82
CA ALA A 309 25.84 8.83 -1.73
C ALA A 309 26.02 9.53 -0.37
N GLN A 310 25.96 8.78 0.74
CA GLN A 310 26.21 9.31 2.08
C GLN A 310 27.64 9.83 2.23
N ASP A 311 28.64 9.13 1.69
CA ASP A 311 30.05 9.52 1.77
C ASP A 311 30.34 10.80 0.98
N VAL A 312 29.87 10.90 -0.26
CA VAL A 312 29.97 12.13 -1.06
C VAL A 312 29.29 13.30 -0.34
N PHE A 313 28.10 13.08 0.22
CA PHE A 313 27.38 14.10 0.98
C PHE A 313 28.13 14.54 2.25
N ARG A 314 28.73 13.61 2.99
CA ARG A 314 29.60 13.93 4.15
C ARG A 314 30.80 14.76 3.72
N VAL A 315 31.42 14.46 2.57
CA VAL A 315 32.55 15.24 2.06
C VAL A 315 32.12 16.67 1.75
N PHE A 316 30.98 16.88 1.08
CA PHE A 316 30.46 18.24 0.85
C PHE A 316 30.30 19.04 2.16
N ARG A 317 29.76 18.41 3.20
CA ARG A 317 29.61 19.03 4.52
C ARG A 317 30.95 19.39 5.14
N LYS A 318 31.95 18.52 5.05
CA LYS A 318 33.33 18.79 5.51
C LYS A 318 34.01 19.91 4.72
N LEU A 319 33.66 20.08 3.44
CA LEU A 319 34.15 21.15 2.56
C LEU A 319 33.41 22.48 2.73
N GLY A 320 32.48 22.58 3.70
CA GLY A 320 31.69 23.79 3.95
C GLY A 320 30.58 24.06 2.91
N VAL A 321 30.19 23.05 2.13
CA VAL A 321 29.14 23.19 1.10
C VAL A 321 27.77 22.90 1.72
N GLU A 322 27.11 23.96 2.19
CA GLU A 322 25.85 23.83 2.93
C GLU A 322 24.59 23.71 2.04
N HIS A 323 24.69 24.14 0.78
CA HIS A 323 23.63 24.09 -0.24
C HIS A 323 23.54 22.70 -0.90
N THR A 324 23.49 21.67 -0.07
CA THR A 324 23.40 20.26 -0.49
C THR A 324 22.17 19.59 0.09
N VAL A 325 21.62 18.63 -0.66
CA VAL A 325 20.54 17.73 -0.20
C VAL A 325 20.89 16.28 -0.54
N LEU A 326 20.53 15.35 0.35
CA LEU A 326 20.73 13.91 0.17
C LEU A 326 19.38 13.22 -0.01
N LEU A 327 19.23 12.39 -1.03
CA LEU A 327 18.03 11.57 -1.26
C LEU A 327 18.41 10.09 -1.43
N THR A 328 17.96 9.24 -0.50
CA THR A 328 18.16 7.78 -0.55
C THR A 328 16.92 7.05 -0.05
N SER A 329 16.87 5.72 -0.19
CA SER A 329 15.77 4.90 0.34
C SER A 329 15.80 4.74 1.86
N ARG A 330 16.92 5.01 2.53
CA ARG A 330 17.21 4.63 3.92
C ARG A 330 16.75 5.66 4.96
N PHE A 331 15.65 6.35 4.73
CA PHE A 331 15.10 7.34 5.66
C PHE A 331 13.76 6.88 6.24
N ARG A 332 13.45 7.34 7.46
CA ARG A 332 12.08 7.37 7.97
C ARG A 332 11.20 8.20 7.03
N GLY A 333 9.91 7.89 6.98
CA GLY A 333 8.97 8.56 6.08
C GLY A 333 9.00 10.08 6.23
N GLU A 334 8.96 10.56 7.47
CA GLU A 334 8.97 11.99 7.81
C GLU A 334 10.26 12.70 7.35
N ASP A 335 11.43 12.14 7.64
CA ASP A 335 12.72 12.76 7.34
C ASP A 335 12.97 12.79 5.82
N ARG A 336 12.58 11.73 5.11
CA ARG A 336 12.63 11.70 3.64
C ARG A 336 11.83 12.83 3.01
N SER A 337 10.60 13.05 3.50
CA SER A 337 9.72 14.11 2.98
C SER A 337 10.34 15.50 3.12
N GLN A 338 11.06 15.78 4.21
CA GLN A 338 11.77 17.05 4.41
C GLN A 338 12.86 17.28 3.35
N HIS A 339 13.64 16.23 3.04
CA HIS A 339 14.69 16.31 2.01
C HIS A 339 14.10 16.48 0.60
N GLU A 340 13.04 15.75 0.26
CA GLU A 340 12.34 15.89 -1.02
C GLU A 340 11.75 17.29 -1.19
N GLN A 341 11.12 17.82 -0.14
CA GLN A 341 10.54 19.16 -0.14
C GLN A 341 11.60 20.24 -0.41
N ARG A 342 12.78 20.14 0.21
CA ARG A 342 13.89 21.10 -0.02
C ARG A 342 14.30 21.16 -1.49
N LEU A 343 14.39 20.01 -2.17
CA LEU A 343 14.73 19.95 -3.60
C LEU A 343 13.62 20.56 -4.46
N MET A 344 12.35 20.22 -4.19
CA MET A 344 11.21 20.72 -4.94
C MET A 344 11.03 22.23 -4.79
N GLU A 345 11.19 22.76 -3.58
CA GLU A 345 11.09 24.20 -3.30
C GLU A 345 12.16 25.00 -4.04
N PHE A 346 13.41 24.51 -4.04
CA PHE A 346 14.49 25.14 -4.80
C PHE A 346 14.17 25.17 -6.30
N ASP A 347 13.79 24.03 -6.89
CA ASP A 347 13.53 23.95 -8.32
C ASP A 347 12.30 24.80 -8.74
N ALA A 348 11.29 24.89 -7.88
CA ALA A 348 10.13 25.77 -8.09
C ALA A 348 10.51 27.26 -8.10
N LYS A 349 11.34 27.71 -7.14
CA LYS A 349 11.85 29.09 -7.11
C LYS A 349 12.72 29.39 -8.33
N ARG A 350 13.60 28.46 -8.71
CA ARG A 350 14.43 28.55 -9.91
C ARG A 350 13.59 28.71 -11.18
N LYS A 351 12.56 27.86 -11.36
CA LYS A 351 11.67 27.87 -12.53
C LYS A 351 10.87 29.17 -12.64
N THR A 352 10.54 29.81 -11.52
CA THR A 352 9.76 31.05 -11.49
C THR A 352 10.63 32.31 -11.51
N GLY A 353 11.96 32.18 -11.57
CA GLY A 353 12.89 33.31 -11.51
C GLY A 353 12.95 34.00 -10.13
N ASN A 354 12.40 33.36 -9.09
CA ASN A 354 12.29 33.90 -7.74
C ASN A 354 13.44 33.47 -6.82
N LEU A 355 14.59 33.09 -7.39
CA LEU A 355 15.79 32.85 -6.59
C LEU A 355 16.38 34.19 -6.11
N PRO A 356 16.88 34.28 -4.87
CA PRO A 356 17.62 35.44 -4.41
C PRO A 356 18.79 35.79 -5.35
N PRO A 357 19.15 37.08 -5.45
CA PRO A 357 20.40 37.47 -6.10
C PRO A 357 21.58 36.75 -5.43
N ASN A 358 22.47 36.16 -6.24
CA ASN A 358 23.62 35.35 -5.78
C ASN A 358 23.26 34.07 -5.01
N ASP A 359 22.08 33.48 -5.24
CA ASP A 359 21.75 32.15 -4.71
C ASP A 359 22.85 31.15 -5.12
N PRO A 360 23.41 30.37 -4.18
CA PRO A 360 24.53 29.47 -4.46
C PRO A 360 24.15 28.30 -5.37
N GLY A 361 22.85 28.08 -5.63
CA GLY A 361 22.36 26.88 -6.32
C GLY A 361 22.07 25.74 -5.34
N LEU A 362 21.80 24.56 -5.89
CA LEU A 362 21.59 23.35 -5.08
C LEU A 362 22.31 22.16 -5.71
N ILE A 363 23.06 21.43 -4.87
CA ILE A 363 23.66 20.14 -5.22
C ILE A 363 22.81 19.04 -4.58
N CYS A 364 22.17 18.22 -5.41
CA CYS A 364 21.41 17.06 -4.97
C CYS A 364 22.27 15.81 -5.15
N VAL A 365 22.68 15.19 -4.04
CA VAL A 365 23.30 13.87 -4.03
C VAL A 365 22.20 12.84 -3.83
N SER A 366 22.12 11.85 -4.71
CA SER A 366 21.03 10.89 -4.68
C SER A 366 21.50 9.49 -5.08
N THR A 367 20.70 8.49 -4.72
CA THR A 367 20.73 7.19 -5.40
C THR A 367 19.69 7.15 -6.54
N GLN A 368 19.32 5.96 -7.00
CA GLN A 368 18.30 5.72 -8.03
C GLN A 368 16.93 6.32 -7.70
N VAL A 369 16.69 6.74 -6.45
CA VAL A 369 15.43 7.37 -6.02
C VAL A 369 15.06 8.64 -6.81
N ILE A 370 16.01 9.26 -7.51
CA ILE A 370 15.77 10.43 -8.39
C ILE A 370 15.44 10.05 -9.84
N GLU A 371 15.70 8.80 -10.25
CA GLU A 371 15.46 8.33 -11.62
C GLU A 371 13.99 8.46 -12.00
N ALA A 372 13.08 8.26 -11.04
CA ALA A 372 11.68 8.58 -11.20
C ALA A 372 11.11 9.33 -9.99
N GLY A 373 10.09 10.16 -10.23
CA GLY A 373 9.30 10.76 -9.16
C GLY A 373 9.56 12.18 -8.77
N ILE A 374 10.55 12.80 -9.37
CA ILE A 374 10.82 14.20 -9.12
C ILE A 374 10.92 14.91 -10.48
N ASP A 375 9.98 15.80 -10.77
CA ASP A 375 9.98 16.63 -11.98
C ASP A 375 11.01 17.77 -11.88
N ILE A 376 12.27 17.39 -11.88
CA ILE A 376 13.43 18.29 -11.94
C ILE A 376 14.06 18.30 -13.32
N SER A 377 14.69 19.43 -13.64
CA SER A 377 15.55 19.60 -14.82
C SER A 377 16.88 20.18 -14.36
N ALA A 378 17.90 19.31 -14.30
CA ALA A 378 19.25 19.67 -13.88
C ALA A 378 20.03 20.36 -15.01
N HIS A 379 20.91 21.27 -14.61
CA HIS A 379 21.88 21.95 -15.48
C HIS A 379 23.17 21.13 -15.62
N ARG A 380 23.53 20.40 -14.56
CA ARG A 380 24.69 19.49 -14.52
C ARG A 380 24.22 18.14 -14.01
N LEU A 381 24.58 17.07 -14.72
CA LEU A 381 24.36 15.70 -14.29
C LEU A 381 25.71 15.02 -14.10
N PHE A 382 25.96 14.48 -12.91
CA PHE A 382 27.07 13.58 -12.64
C PHE A 382 26.45 12.25 -12.25
N THR A 383 26.76 11.18 -12.97
CA THR A 383 26.19 9.86 -12.70
C THR A 383 27.22 8.76 -12.74
N GLU A 384 27.12 7.81 -11.82
CA GLU A 384 27.79 6.53 -11.96
C GLU A 384 27.20 5.78 -13.17
N LEU A 385 28.00 4.95 -13.83
CA LEU A 385 27.52 4.06 -14.88
C LEU A 385 26.46 3.11 -14.31
N ALA A 386 25.38 2.90 -15.04
CA ALA A 386 24.26 2.04 -14.66
C ALA A 386 23.70 1.34 -15.91
N PRO A 387 22.81 0.33 -15.76
CA PRO A 387 22.16 -0.30 -16.91
C PRO A 387 21.51 0.72 -17.84
N TRP A 388 21.47 0.44 -19.14
CA TRP A 388 21.00 1.38 -20.16
C TRP A 388 19.62 2.01 -19.88
N PRO A 389 18.59 1.26 -19.41
CA PRO A 389 17.32 1.87 -19.02
C PRO A 389 17.47 2.95 -17.92
N SER A 390 18.30 2.69 -16.91
CA SER A 390 18.62 3.67 -15.85
C SER A 390 19.37 4.87 -16.42
N MET A 391 20.32 4.67 -17.34
CA MET A 391 21.03 5.78 -18.00
C MET A 391 20.08 6.71 -18.76
N LEU A 392 19.12 6.16 -19.53
CA LEU A 392 18.09 6.94 -20.21
C LEU A 392 17.24 7.76 -19.24
N GLN A 393 16.88 7.20 -18.08
CA GLN A 393 16.12 7.91 -17.04
C GLN A 393 16.92 9.05 -16.40
N ARG A 394 18.20 8.81 -16.09
CA ARG A 394 19.11 9.82 -15.54
C ARG A 394 19.32 10.96 -16.54
N LEU A 395 19.55 10.65 -17.82
CA LEU A 395 19.60 11.63 -18.91
C LEU A 395 18.26 12.36 -19.07
N GLY A 396 17.13 11.71 -18.79
CA GLY A 396 15.79 12.32 -18.71
C GLY A 396 15.66 13.48 -17.70
N ARG A 397 16.61 13.63 -16.79
CA ARG A 397 16.70 14.73 -15.81
C ARG A 397 17.65 15.85 -16.27
N LEU A 398 18.42 15.65 -17.33
CA LEU A 398 19.30 16.66 -17.92
C LEU A 398 18.55 17.42 -19.03
N ASN A 399 18.54 18.76 -18.93
CA ASN A 399 17.91 19.64 -19.94
C ASN A 399 16.51 19.17 -20.38
N ARG A 400 15.64 18.85 -19.42
CA ARG A 400 14.36 18.18 -19.66
C ARG A 400 13.44 19.00 -20.59
N LYS A 401 13.50 20.33 -20.52
CA LYS A 401 12.70 21.26 -21.33
C LYS A 401 13.36 21.70 -22.64
N GLY A 402 14.64 21.37 -22.86
CA GLY A 402 15.39 21.81 -24.03
C GLY A 402 15.77 23.30 -24.05
N ASP A 403 15.54 24.03 -22.95
CA ASP A 403 15.80 25.46 -22.80
C ASP A 403 17.22 25.78 -22.29
N ASP A 404 18.01 24.78 -21.90
CA ASP A 404 19.35 24.92 -21.35
C ASP A 404 20.43 24.41 -22.31
N GLN A 405 20.99 25.31 -23.12
CA GLN A 405 22.03 24.97 -24.11
C GLN A 405 23.40 24.67 -23.48
N GLU A 406 23.60 25.14 -22.25
CA GLU A 406 24.83 24.91 -21.51
C GLU A 406 24.79 23.62 -20.71
N ALA A 407 23.66 22.92 -20.65
CA ALA A 407 23.52 21.68 -19.89
C ALA A 407 24.53 20.60 -20.33
N ARG A 408 25.14 19.91 -19.36
CA ARG A 408 26.17 18.87 -19.60
C ARG A 408 26.03 17.74 -18.59
N GLY A 409 26.32 16.52 -19.05
CA GLY A 409 26.35 15.30 -18.22
C GLY A 409 27.73 14.64 -18.24
N TRP A 410 28.14 14.09 -17.10
CA TRP A 410 29.34 13.26 -16.96
C TRP A 410 29.00 11.91 -16.35
N VAL A 411 29.57 10.85 -16.91
CA VAL A 411 29.49 9.48 -16.42
C VAL A 411 30.83 8.99 -15.90
N TRP A 412 30.84 8.18 -14.84
CA TRP A 412 32.05 7.54 -14.33
C TRP A 412 31.84 6.05 -14.02
N GLU A 413 32.92 5.29 -14.05
CA GLU A 413 32.92 3.88 -13.66
C GLU A 413 33.43 3.71 -12.23
N THR A 414 32.73 2.87 -11.46
CA THR A 414 33.26 2.37 -10.19
C THR A 414 34.12 1.14 -10.51
N PRO A 415 35.39 1.09 -10.07
CA PRO A 415 36.26 -0.04 -10.36
C PRO A 415 35.71 -1.37 -9.81
N GLU A 416 35.94 -2.46 -10.54
CA GLU A 416 35.68 -3.81 -10.05
C GLU A 416 36.42 -4.03 -8.72
N LYS A 417 35.69 -4.44 -7.67
CA LYS A 417 36.34 -5.12 -6.53
C LYS A 417 36.74 -6.50 -7.02
N GLY A 418 38.05 -6.75 -7.15
CA GLY A 418 38.59 -7.98 -7.73
C GLY A 418 37.93 -9.26 -7.21
N GLY A 419 37.59 -10.15 -8.16
CA GLY A 419 36.90 -11.41 -7.93
C GLY A 419 35.93 -11.72 -9.08
N ASN A 420 35.46 -12.97 -9.15
CA ASN A 420 34.48 -13.48 -10.13
C ASN A 420 33.05 -12.93 -9.82
N ASN A 421 32.91 -11.61 -9.61
CA ASN A 421 31.67 -11.01 -9.15
C ASN A 421 30.67 -10.87 -10.30
N GLU A 422 29.55 -11.57 -10.21
CA GLU A 422 28.42 -11.47 -11.15
C GLU A 422 27.73 -10.09 -11.12
N ARG A 423 28.00 -9.25 -10.10
CA ARG A 423 27.33 -7.95 -9.87
C ARG A 423 28.31 -6.81 -9.63
N ILE A 424 27.96 -5.61 -10.11
CA ILE A 424 28.64 -4.34 -9.85
C ILE A 424 27.65 -3.39 -9.16
N GLY A 425 27.87 -3.13 -7.87
CA GLY A 425 26.89 -2.43 -7.04
C GLY A 425 25.58 -3.21 -6.97
N PRO A 426 24.41 -2.59 -7.25
CA PRO A 426 23.12 -3.27 -7.22
C PRO A 426 22.74 -3.98 -8.54
N TYR A 427 23.60 -3.90 -9.58
CA TYR A 427 23.27 -4.34 -10.94
C TYR A 427 24.11 -5.55 -11.38
N GLU A 428 23.60 -6.31 -12.34
CA GLU A 428 24.36 -7.40 -12.98
C GLU A 428 25.51 -6.83 -13.79
N ALA A 429 26.70 -7.45 -13.70
CA ALA A 429 27.89 -7.00 -14.42
C ALA A 429 27.65 -6.96 -15.95
N ALA A 430 26.92 -7.96 -16.48
CA ALA A 430 26.57 -8.00 -17.90
C ALA A 430 25.73 -6.81 -18.38
N ASP A 431 24.87 -6.25 -17.52
CA ASP A 431 24.06 -5.08 -17.88
C ASP A 431 24.90 -3.81 -17.89
N ILE A 432 25.90 -3.73 -17.00
CA ILE A 432 26.85 -2.61 -16.92
C ILE A 432 27.76 -2.62 -18.14
N GLU A 433 28.28 -3.79 -18.55
CA GLU A 433 29.10 -3.92 -19.76
C GLU A 433 28.31 -3.57 -21.03
N LEU A 434 27.07 -4.04 -21.14
CA LEU A 434 26.20 -3.65 -22.26
C LEU A 434 25.89 -2.15 -22.24
N ALA A 435 25.66 -1.56 -21.06
CA ALA A 435 25.43 -0.13 -20.94
C ALA A 435 26.67 0.69 -21.30
N LYS A 436 27.88 0.21 -20.97
CA LYS A 436 29.14 0.84 -21.37
C LYS A 436 29.26 0.91 -22.88
N GLU A 437 29.02 -0.21 -23.58
CA GLU A 437 29.03 -0.26 -25.06
C GLU A 437 28.04 0.76 -25.65
N LEU A 438 26.83 0.85 -25.09
CA LEU A 438 25.80 1.77 -25.56
C LEU A 438 26.14 3.23 -25.25
N VAL A 439 26.72 3.52 -24.09
CA VAL A 439 27.18 4.86 -23.71
C VAL A 439 28.31 5.34 -24.62
N ASP A 440 29.28 4.47 -24.91
CA ASP A 440 30.38 4.78 -25.84
C ASP A 440 29.88 5.16 -27.23
N ALA A 441 28.91 4.40 -27.76
CA ALA A 441 28.26 4.68 -29.03
C ALA A 441 27.38 5.95 -28.98
N PHE A 442 26.75 6.23 -27.84
CA PHE A 442 25.84 7.36 -27.68
C PHE A 442 26.54 8.72 -27.55
N ILE A 443 27.72 8.78 -26.91
CA ILE A 443 28.44 10.03 -26.63
C ILE A 443 28.61 10.92 -27.88
N PRO A 444 29.16 10.42 -29.02
CA PRO A 444 29.34 11.24 -30.22
C PRO A 444 28.03 11.85 -30.75
N PHE A 445 26.94 11.10 -30.75
CA PHE A 445 25.63 11.59 -31.18
C PHE A 445 25.07 12.63 -30.23
N SER A 446 25.20 12.40 -28.92
CA SER A 446 24.68 13.28 -27.86
C SER A 446 25.27 14.70 -27.89
N GLN A 447 26.50 14.83 -28.40
CA GLN A 447 27.20 16.11 -28.52
C GLN A 447 26.71 16.94 -29.71
N GLN A 448 26.28 16.29 -30.79
CA GLN A 448 25.98 16.94 -32.06
C GLN A 448 24.47 17.17 -32.25
N LYS A 449 23.66 16.19 -31.87
CA LYS A 449 22.24 16.10 -32.25
C LYS A 449 21.30 16.24 -31.04
N PRO A 450 20.02 16.61 -31.28
CA PRO A 450 18.98 16.48 -30.26
C PRO A 450 18.85 15.05 -29.73
N PHE A 451 18.38 14.91 -28.50
CA PHE A 451 18.31 13.62 -27.82
C PHE A 451 17.48 12.57 -28.58
N SER A 452 16.32 12.96 -29.12
CA SER A 452 15.48 12.02 -29.89
C SER A 452 16.16 11.51 -31.16
N GLU A 453 16.89 12.38 -31.87
CA GLU A 453 17.66 12.00 -33.06
C GLU A 453 18.86 11.12 -32.69
N ALA A 454 19.59 11.48 -31.64
CA ALA A 454 20.72 10.70 -31.15
C ALA A 454 20.31 9.28 -30.72
N ILE A 455 19.14 9.12 -30.09
CA ILE A 455 18.58 7.80 -29.76
C ILE A 455 18.16 7.04 -31.02
N ASN A 456 17.57 7.69 -32.02
CA ASN A 456 17.22 7.05 -33.28
C ASN A 456 18.46 6.55 -34.02
N ASP A 457 19.53 7.34 -34.07
CA ASP A 457 20.79 6.93 -34.69
C ASP A 457 21.45 5.77 -33.92
N LEU A 458 21.44 5.83 -32.58
CA LEU A 458 21.90 4.73 -31.74
C LEU A 458 21.08 3.45 -32.01
N ASN A 459 19.76 3.56 -32.15
CA ASN A 459 18.90 2.42 -32.50
C ASN A 459 19.19 1.86 -33.89
N GLN A 460 19.62 2.70 -34.85
CA GLN A 460 20.05 2.25 -36.17
C GLN A 460 21.41 1.54 -36.11
N GLU A 461 22.36 2.04 -35.31
CA GLU A 461 23.71 1.48 -35.21
C GLU A 461 23.80 0.24 -34.30
N LYS A 462 23.06 0.25 -33.19
CA LYS A 462 23.14 -0.72 -32.08
C LYS A 462 21.77 -1.31 -31.72
N GLY A 463 20.87 -1.45 -32.70
CA GLY A 463 19.47 -1.83 -32.46
C GLY A 463 19.27 -3.15 -31.72
N GLU A 464 20.09 -4.17 -31.98
CA GLU A 464 20.04 -5.45 -31.26
C GLU A 464 20.44 -5.28 -29.79
N GLN A 465 21.53 -4.56 -29.53
CA GLN A 465 22.01 -4.26 -28.19
C GLN A 465 20.99 -3.43 -27.40
N VAL A 466 20.41 -2.40 -28.03
CA VAL A 466 19.37 -1.58 -27.39
C VAL A 466 18.15 -2.43 -27.07
N THR A 467 17.68 -3.26 -28.02
CA THR A 467 16.53 -4.15 -27.79
C THR A 467 16.81 -5.10 -26.62
N LYS A 468 17.98 -5.72 -26.59
CA LYS A 468 18.42 -6.59 -25.50
C LYS A 468 18.49 -5.85 -24.16
N ALA A 469 18.98 -4.61 -24.16
CA ALA A 469 19.12 -3.80 -22.95
C ALA A 469 17.78 -3.29 -22.39
N LEU A 470 16.76 -3.16 -23.25
CA LEU A 470 15.42 -2.71 -22.91
C LEU A 470 14.44 -3.85 -22.61
N GLN A 471 14.83 -5.10 -22.88
CA GLN A 471 14.00 -6.26 -22.56
C GLN A 471 13.89 -6.43 -21.04
N PRO A 472 12.67 -6.53 -20.48
CA PRO A 472 12.49 -6.80 -19.06
C PRO A 472 13.01 -8.21 -18.78
N LYS A 473 13.86 -8.34 -17.76
CA LYS A 473 14.34 -9.66 -17.31
C LYS A 473 13.20 -10.47 -16.73
N GLU A 474 13.22 -11.77 -17.00
CA GLU A 474 12.32 -12.71 -16.33
C GLU A 474 12.45 -12.56 -14.81
N SER A 475 11.30 -12.50 -14.14
CA SER A 475 11.21 -12.30 -12.70
C SER A 475 10.12 -13.20 -12.13
N PRO A 476 10.16 -13.52 -10.82
CA PRO A 476 9.08 -14.28 -10.19
C PRO A 476 7.73 -13.60 -10.41
N LEU A 477 6.72 -14.41 -10.72
CA LEU A 477 5.34 -13.98 -10.96
C LEU A 477 4.38 -14.94 -10.25
N PRO A 478 3.25 -14.44 -9.73
CA PRO A 478 2.28 -15.29 -9.05
C PRO A 478 1.52 -16.14 -10.06
N ARG A 479 1.31 -17.41 -9.73
CA ARG A 479 0.43 -18.32 -10.46
C ARG A 479 -0.98 -18.22 -9.89
N ALA A 480 -1.97 -18.70 -10.65
CA ALA A 480 -3.35 -18.74 -10.18
C ALA A 480 -3.50 -19.50 -8.86
N LEU A 481 -2.71 -20.57 -8.67
CA LEU A 481 -2.66 -21.35 -7.43
C LEU A 481 -2.21 -20.49 -6.24
N ASP A 482 -1.18 -19.67 -6.44
CA ASP A 482 -0.66 -18.79 -5.39
C ASP A 482 -1.74 -17.78 -4.97
N VAL A 483 -2.38 -17.10 -5.93
CA VAL A 483 -3.44 -16.12 -5.64
C VAL A 483 -4.68 -16.75 -5.01
N HIS A 484 -5.03 -17.97 -5.39
CA HIS A 484 -6.12 -18.72 -4.75
C HIS A 484 -5.77 -19.05 -3.29
N GLY A 485 -4.55 -19.54 -3.02
CA GLY A 485 -4.07 -19.82 -1.68
C GLY A 485 -3.94 -18.58 -0.79
N LEU A 486 -3.58 -17.44 -1.37
CA LEU A 486 -3.54 -16.15 -0.69
C LEU A 486 -4.93 -15.66 -0.24
N PHE A 487 -6.02 -16.29 -0.69
CA PHE A 487 -7.35 -16.02 -0.14
C PHE A 487 -7.40 -16.34 1.35
N SER A 488 -6.68 -17.34 1.86
CA SER A 488 -6.52 -17.51 3.31
C SER A 488 -5.65 -16.40 3.89
N THR A 489 -6.09 -15.83 5.01
CA THR A 489 -5.36 -14.79 5.78
C THR A 489 -4.87 -15.33 7.12
N GLU A 490 -4.92 -16.64 7.32
CA GLU A 490 -4.38 -17.32 8.48
C GLU A 490 -2.84 -17.30 8.46
N PRO A 491 -2.18 -17.27 9.62
CA PRO A 491 -0.72 -17.44 9.68
C PRO A 491 -0.27 -18.77 9.09
N ASP A 492 0.94 -18.80 8.56
CA ASP A 492 1.61 -20.04 8.19
C ASP A 492 2.06 -20.83 9.44
N VAL A 493 2.63 -22.02 9.21
CA VAL A 493 3.11 -22.92 10.28
C VAL A 493 4.23 -22.33 11.15
N HIS A 494 4.86 -21.25 10.72
CA HIS A 494 5.90 -20.53 11.47
C HIS A 494 5.35 -19.27 12.17
N GLY A 495 4.02 -19.08 12.16
CA GLY A 495 3.37 -17.88 12.69
C GLY A 495 3.53 -16.64 11.80
N GLY A 496 4.15 -16.79 10.63
CA GLY A 496 4.30 -15.75 9.62
C GLY A 496 3.10 -15.68 8.68
N PHE A 497 3.26 -15.01 7.55
CA PHE A 497 2.30 -15.04 6.46
C PHE A 497 3.03 -15.36 5.16
N THR A 498 2.31 -15.98 4.22
CA THR A 498 2.84 -16.27 2.88
C THR A 498 3.50 -15.03 2.30
N ASP A 499 4.82 -15.10 2.12
CA ASP A 499 5.59 -13.98 1.61
C ASP A 499 5.32 -13.79 0.12
N ILE A 500 4.91 -12.59 -0.25
CA ILE A 500 4.67 -12.16 -1.63
C ILE A 500 5.74 -11.20 -2.14
N SER A 501 6.81 -10.96 -1.36
CA SER A 501 7.90 -10.05 -1.72
C SER A 501 8.52 -10.40 -3.07
N ALA A 502 8.64 -11.68 -3.40
CA ALA A 502 9.14 -12.15 -4.69
C ALA A 502 8.30 -11.61 -5.87
N PHE A 503 6.99 -11.44 -5.69
CA PHE A 503 6.07 -10.95 -6.72
C PHE A 503 5.99 -9.42 -6.80
N VAL A 504 6.47 -8.71 -5.78
CA VAL A 504 6.34 -7.25 -5.67
C VAL A 504 7.68 -6.53 -5.82
N ARG A 505 8.74 -7.07 -5.20
CA ARG A 505 10.10 -6.50 -5.14
C ARG A 505 11.16 -7.40 -5.76
N GLY A 506 10.88 -8.70 -5.85
CA GLY A 506 11.73 -9.67 -6.55
C GLY A 506 12.65 -10.41 -5.62
N THR A 507 13.66 -11.04 -6.21
CA THR A 507 14.79 -11.63 -5.46
C THR A 507 15.81 -10.54 -5.17
N ASP A 508 15.36 -9.46 -4.52
CA ASP A 508 16.26 -8.47 -3.94
C ASP A 508 17.23 -9.22 -3.02
N PRO A 509 18.55 -9.19 -3.26
CA PRO A 509 19.50 -9.86 -2.38
C PRO A 509 19.62 -9.15 -1.01
N ASP A 510 19.10 -7.93 -0.90
CA ASP A 510 19.09 -7.10 0.31
C ASP A 510 17.66 -6.71 0.74
N PRO A 511 16.75 -7.68 0.92
CA PRO A 511 15.36 -7.38 1.20
C PRO A 511 15.21 -6.72 2.58
N ASP A 512 14.27 -5.78 2.66
CA ASP A 512 14.17 -4.91 3.82
C ASP A 512 13.33 -5.50 4.96
N VAL A 513 13.76 -5.23 6.19
CA VAL A 513 12.87 -5.13 7.36
C VAL A 513 12.48 -3.67 7.58
N THR A 514 11.36 -3.47 8.28
CA THR A 514 11.00 -2.13 8.76
C THR A 514 11.44 -1.99 10.21
N VAL A 515 12.39 -1.09 10.45
CA VAL A 515 12.87 -0.77 11.79
C VAL A 515 12.14 0.45 12.32
N PHE A 516 11.70 0.41 13.57
CA PHE A 516 11.15 1.56 14.27
C PHE A 516 11.66 1.61 15.71
N TRP A 517 11.62 2.79 16.33
CA TRP A 517 12.19 3.01 17.66
C TRP A 517 11.10 3.37 18.68
N ARG A 518 11.28 2.86 19.90
CA ARG A 518 10.46 3.18 21.06
C ARG A 518 11.33 3.46 22.29
N ASP A 519 10.78 4.18 23.26
CA ASP A 519 11.47 4.51 24.51
C ASP A 519 10.77 3.86 25.72
N TRP A 520 11.57 3.37 26.67
CA TRP A 520 11.10 2.78 27.93
C TRP A 520 12.23 2.70 28.97
N SER A 521 11.85 2.55 30.24
CA SER A 521 12.77 2.32 31.35
C SER A 521 13.08 0.84 31.53
N GLY A 522 14.34 0.51 31.85
CA GLY A 522 14.79 -0.87 32.06
C GLY A 522 15.36 -1.52 30.80
N GLU A 523 15.56 -2.84 30.86
CA GLU A 523 16.08 -3.63 29.74
C GLU A 523 14.99 -4.04 28.74
N ASP A 524 13.87 -4.56 29.24
CA ASP A 524 12.82 -5.16 28.42
C ASP A 524 11.59 -4.23 28.32
N PRO A 525 10.85 -4.26 27.21
CA PRO A 525 9.66 -3.43 27.04
C PRO A 525 8.56 -3.80 28.05
N PRO A 526 7.66 -2.87 28.39
CA PRO A 526 6.45 -3.18 29.16
C PRO A 526 5.62 -4.29 28.50
N SER A 527 4.82 -5.01 29.29
CA SER A 527 3.96 -6.10 28.80
C SER A 527 2.51 -5.97 29.28
N GLY A 528 1.57 -6.54 28.52
CA GLY A 528 0.15 -6.56 28.87
C GLY A 528 -0.42 -5.16 29.17
N GLY A 529 -1.05 -5.00 30.34
CA GLY A 529 -1.66 -3.74 30.78
C GLY A 529 -0.66 -2.62 31.11
N ASP A 530 0.65 -2.89 31.05
CA ASP A 530 1.71 -1.89 31.20
C ASP A 530 2.08 -1.18 29.90
N LEU A 531 1.61 -1.67 28.75
CA LEU A 531 1.77 -0.98 27.47
C LEU A 531 0.90 0.27 27.44
N ASP A 532 1.50 1.42 27.16
CA ASP A 532 0.83 2.72 27.15
C ASP A 532 1.24 3.63 25.98
N GLY A 533 2.11 3.17 25.10
CA GLY A 533 2.46 3.88 23.87
C GLY A 533 1.45 3.71 22.73
N PRO A 534 1.56 4.54 21.68
CA PRO A 534 0.71 4.42 20.49
C PRO A 534 1.07 3.18 19.66
N LEU A 535 0.11 2.74 18.83
CA LEU A 535 0.36 1.80 17.73
C LEU A 535 1.43 2.37 16.79
N LEU A 536 2.14 1.50 16.06
CA LEU A 536 3.07 1.95 15.04
C LEU A 536 2.35 2.76 13.94
N GLU A 537 2.84 3.96 13.69
CA GLU A 537 2.40 4.76 12.54
C GLU A 537 3.27 4.48 11.30
N PRO A 538 2.70 4.46 10.09
CA PRO A 538 3.45 4.18 8.85
C PRO A 538 4.66 5.10 8.61
N LYS A 539 4.63 6.35 9.11
CA LYS A 539 5.68 7.36 8.91
C LYS A 539 6.93 7.14 9.75
N GLU A 540 6.84 6.30 10.78
CA GLU A 540 7.92 6.08 11.76
C GLU A 540 8.93 5.02 11.31
N GLY A 541 8.52 4.11 10.44
CA GLY A 541 9.35 3.00 9.97
C GLY A 541 10.48 3.46 9.03
N CYS A 542 11.67 2.92 9.25
CA CYS A 542 12.83 3.03 8.37
C CYS A 542 13.07 1.68 7.67
N PRO A 543 13.06 1.62 6.33
CA PRO A 543 13.39 0.40 5.59
C PRO A 543 14.90 0.16 5.58
N VAL A 544 15.33 -1.02 6.04
CA VAL A 544 16.74 -1.39 6.18
C VAL A 544 16.90 -2.85 5.72
N SER A 545 17.95 -3.15 4.95
CA SER A 545 18.30 -4.54 4.60
C SER A 545 18.38 -5.36 5.89
N PHE A 546 17.68 -6.50 5.92
CA PHE A 546 17.62 -7.33 7.12
C PHE A 546 19.03 -7.73 7.56
N ILE A 547 19.93 -8.06 6.63
CA ILE A 547 21.33 -8.42 6.89
C ILE A 547 22.03 -7.29 7.66
N ARG A 548 21.85 -6.04 7.23
CA ARG A 548 22.46 -4.89 7.91
C ARG A 548 21.92 -4.68 9.32
N VAL A 549 20.64 -4.96 9.55
CA VAL A 549 20.07 -4.95 10.91
C VAL A 549 20.67 -6.07 11.75
N GLN A 550 20.82 -7.28 11.20
CA GLN A 550 21.46 -8.39 11.89
C GLN A 550 22.91 -8.06 12.28
N GLU A 551 23.69 -7.53 11.34
CA GLU A 551 25.08 -7.09 11.58
C GLU A 551 25.15 -5.96 12.60
N PHE A 552 24.26 -4.97 12.50
CA PHE A 552 24.18 -3.87 13.45
C PHE A 552 23.87 -4.35 14.87
N LEU A 553 22.90 -5.27 15.04
CA LEU A 553 22.57 -5.83 16.35
C LEU A 553 23.72 -6.66 16.92
N LYS A 554 24.42 -7.43 16.09
CA LYS A 554 25.62 -8.18 16.49
C LYS A 554 26.75 -7.26 16.96
N THR A 555 27.00 -6.16 16.23
CA THR A 555 28.10 -5.23 16.53
C THR A 555 27.78 -4.27 17.67
N SER A 556 26.53 -3.79 17.78
CA SER A 556 26.07 -2.91 18.86
C SER A 556 25.77 -3.65 20.16
N LYS A 557 25.58 -4.98 20.11
CA LYS A 557 25.02 -5.81 21.19
C LYS A 557 23.63 -5.33 21.65
N GLY A 558 22.88 -4.67 20.75
CA GLY A 558 21.51 -4.24 21.00
C GLY A 558 20.52 -5.42 20.96
N LYS A 559 19.43 -5.31 21.70
CA LYS A 559 18.27 -6.22 21.60
C LYS A 559 17.28 -5.68 20.57
N ALA A 560 16.45 -6.57 20.03
CA ALA A 560 15.37 -6.28 19.11
C ALA A 560 14.12 -7.06 19.51
N TRP A 561 12.93 -6.54 19.18
CA TRP A 561 11.65 -7.12 19.60
C TRP A 561 10.66 -7.27 18.44
N LEU A 562 9.91 -8.37 18.48
CA LEU A 562 8.77 -8.68 17.60
C LEU A 562 7.48 -8.78 18.42
N TRP A 563 6.35 -8.45 17.80
CA TRP A 563 5.05 -8.53 18.46
C TRP A 563 4.46 -9.94 18.33
N ASN A 564 4.01 -10.54 19.43
CA ASN A 564 3.29 -11.80 19.45
C ASN A 564 1.79 -11.56 19.72
N ASP A 565 0.95 -11.90 18.74
CA ASP A 565 -0.50 -11.71 18.76
C ASP A 565 -1.24 -12.60 19.78
N GLU A 566 -0.70 -13.77 20.09
CA GLU A 566 -1.31 -14.75 21.00
C GLU A 566 -1.09 -14.37 22.45
N THR A 567 0.12 -13.88 22.76
CA THR A 567 0.55 -13.51 24.11
C THR A 567 0.38 -12.03 24.41
N ASP A 568 0.01 -11.20 23.42
CA ASP A 568 -0.21 -9.74 23.55
C ASP A 568 1.04 -9.04 24.14
N CYS A 569 2.23 -9.46 23.69
CA CYS A 569 3.50 -8.98 24.22
C CYS A 569 4.60 -8.82 23.16
N TRP A 570 5.60 -7.99 23.50
CA TRP A 570 6.83 -7.86 22.72
C TRP A 570 7.83 -8.93 23.16
N GLU A 571 8.17 -9.83 22.26
CA GLU A 571 9.12 -10.91 22.49
C GLU A 571 10.48 -10.55 21.88
N THR A 572 11.55 -10.91 22.59
CA THR A 572 12.91 -10.64 22.10
C THR A 572 13.21 -11.57 20.93
N VAL A 573 13.78 -11.03 19.85
CA VAL A 573 14.20 -11.81 18.68
C VAL A 573 15.72 -11.83 18.59
N SER A 574 16.29 -13.00 18.29
CA SER A 574 17.73 -13.10 18.04
C SER A 574 18.07 -12.54 16.65
N PRO A 575 19.25 -11.93 16.44
CA PRO A 575 19.60 -11.36 15.14
C PRO A 575 19.44 -12.37 13.99
N GLN A 576 19.80 -13.64 14.20
CA GLN A 576 19.72 -14.66 13.15
C GLN A 576 18.29 -15.11 12.82
N ASP A 577 17.28 -14.70 13.59
CA ASP A 577 15.86 -15.01 13.36
C ASP A 577 15.12 -13.86 12.67
N ILE A 578 15.77 -12.71 12.51
CA ILE A 578 15.22 -11.60 11.72
C ILE A 578 15.16 -12.02 10.25
N ARG A 579 13.97 -11.92 9.64
CA ARG A 579 13.69 -12.28 8.25
C ARG A 579 13.15 -11.07 7.49
N PRO A 580 13.24 -11.08 6.14
CA PRO A 580 12.65 -10.04 5.30
C PRO A 580 11.18 -9.76 5.64
N GLY A 581 10.74 -8.50 5.50
CA GLY A 581 9.35 -8.10 5.72
C GLY A 581 8.92 -7.98 7.20
N MET A 582 9.74 -8.45 8.15
CA MET A 582 9.46 -8.30 9.57
C MET A 582 9.43 -6.82 10.00
N LEU A 583 8.59 -6.55 10.99
CA LEU A 583 8.55 -5.29 11.70
C LEU A 583 9.36 -5.41 12.99
N VAL A 584 10.49 -4.71 13.06
CA VAL A 584 11.48 -4.84 14.15
C VAL A 584 11.45 -3.58 15.01
N MET A 585 11.07 -3.74 16.28
CA MET A 585 11.19 -2.67 17.26
C MET A 585 12.61 -2.64 17.82
N LEU A 586 13.20 -1.44 17.91
CA LEU A 586 14.43 -1.17 18.64
C LEU A 586 14.16 -0.18 19.78
N LYS A 587 14.96 -0.28 20.85
CA LYS A 587 14.98 0.76 21.88
C LYS A 587 15.71 1.98 21.34
N ARG A 588 15.28 3.18 21.73
CA ARG A 588 15.87 4.46 21.32
C ARG A 588 17.40 4.48 21.45
N ASP A 589 17.90 4.02 22.60
CA ASP A 589 19.32 4.03 22.97
C ASP A 589 20.20 3.04 22.20
N VAL A 590 19.62 2.13 21.42
CA VAL A 590 20.37 1.24 20.50
C VAL A 590 21.00 2.06 19.36
N GLY A 591 20.36 3.15 18.95
CA GLY A 591 20.84 4.04 17.88
C GLY A 591 20.67 3.46 16.47
N GLY A 592 21.60 3.82 15.56
CA GLY A 592 21.66 3.34 14.18
C GLY A 592 21.07 4.28 13.12
N TYR A 593 20.53 5.44 13.52
CA TYR A 593 19.77 6.33 12.64
C TYR A 593 20.07 7.82 12.85
N ASN A 594 20.34 8.53 11.76
CA ASN A 594 20.62 9.96 11.74
C ASN A 594 19.59 10.70 10.89
N LYS A 595 19.01 11.79 11.41
CA LYS A 595 17.98 12.57 10.71
C LYS A 595 18.40 13.06 9.31
N ASN A 596 19.68 13.41 9.11
CA ASN A 596 20.18 13.99 7.87
C ASN A 596 20.81 12.95 6.91
N LEU A 597 21.12 11.74 7.39
CA LEU A 597 21.79 10.70 6.60
C LEU A 597 20.92 9.44 6.41
N GLY A 598 19.87 9.28 7.20
CA GLY A 598 19.05 8.08 7.25
C GLY A 598 19.66 7.01 8.17
N TRP A 599 19.44 5.74 7.83
CA TRP A 599 20.11 4.61 8.47
C TRP A 599 21.62 4.69 8.24
N THR A 600 22.38 4.69 9.34
CA THR A 600 23.85 4.71 9.32
C THR A 600 24.44 3.42 9.90
N GLY A 601 23.66 2.67 10.68
CA GLY A 601 24.17 1.51 11.44
C GLY A 601 25.18 1.91 12.53
N ASN A 602 25.26 3.19 12.88
CA ASN A 602 26.16 3.68 13.93
C ASN A 602 25.37 3.92 15.23
N LYS A 603 25.78 3.27 16.33
CA LYS A 603 25.12 3.39 17.63
C LYS A 603 25.08 4.83 18.18
N SER A 604 26.01 5.69 17.76
CA SER A 604 26.05 7.09 18.20
C SER A 604 25.03 7.98 17.48
N ASP A 605 24.50 7.53 16.34
CA ASP A 605 23.41 8.19 15.66
C ASP A 605 22.09 7.75 16.30
N MET A 606 21.50 8.64 17.11
CA MET A 606 20.30 8.38 17.89
C MET A 606 19.25 9.48 17.68
N LEU A 607 17.98 9.09 17.61
CA LEU A 607 16.86 10.01 17.56
C LEU A 607 16.71 10.79 18.87
N ALA A 608 16.41 12.09 18.74
CA ALA A 608 16.24 12.98 19.88
C ALA A 608 15.02 12.61 20.74
N GLU A 609 13.92 12.17 20.12
CA GLU A 609 12.70 11.74 20.81
C GLU A 609 12.01 10.64 19.99
N VAL A 610 11.39 9.68 20.67
CA VAL A 610 10.56 8.61 20.07
C VAL A 610 9.38 8.27 21.01
N PRO A 611 8.26 7.71 20.50
CA PRO A 611 7.12 7.32 21.33
C PRO A 611 7.44 6.22 22.35
N ARG A 612 6.62 6.06 23.40
CA ARG A 612 6.70 4.92 24.33
C ARG A 612 6.26 3.62 23.67
N ALA A 613 6.68 2.48 24.22
CA ALA A 613 6.26 1.17 23.72
C ALA A 613 4.74 0.97 23.85
N GLY A 614 4.06 0.83 22.70
CA GLY A 614 2.65 0.51 22.59
C GLY A 614 2.42 -0.95 22.20
N ARG A 615 1.17 -1.41 22.26
CA ARG A 615 0.79 -2.76 21.80
C ARG A 615 0.78 -2.87 20.27
N GLY A 616 0.80 -4.09 19.74
CA GLY A 616 0.38 -4.39 18.36
C GLY A 616 -1.14 -4.55 18.24
N ALA A 617 -1.66 -4.62 17.01
CA ALA A 617 -3.08 -4.88 16.75
C ALA A 617 -3.36 -6.40 16.81
N THR A 618 -4.37 -6.85 17.57
CA THR A 618 -4.56 -8.29 17.88
C THR A 618 -5.81 -8.91 17.25
N LEU A 619 -5.89 -10.25 17.23
CA LEU A 619 -7.10 -10.98 16.85
C LEU A 619 -8.26 -10.56 17.76
N GLY A 620 -8.05 -10.49 19.09
CA GLY A 620 -9.07 -10.25 20.13
C GLY A 620 -9.92 -8.98 19.95
N ASP A 621 -9.34 -7.92 19.41
CA ASP A 621 -9.92 -6.57 19.44
C ASP A 621 -11.19 -6.39 18.59
N ASP A 622 -12.26 -5.83 19.14
CA ASP A 622 -13.46 -5.42 18.38
C ASP A 622 -13.62 -3.89 18.37
N THR A 623 -12.67 -3.23 17.71
CA THR A 623 -12.57 -1.76 17.69
C THR A 623 -13.76 -1.08 17.03
N ARG A 624 -14.55 -1.80 16.20
CA ARG A 624 -15.73 -1.22 15.53
C ARG A 624 -16.98 -1.23 16.41
N THR A 625 -17.00 -2.04 17.47
CA THR A 625 -18.04 -1.92 18.50
C THR A 625 -17.84 -0.64 19.34
N GLU A 626 -16.61 -0.15 19.48
CA GLU A 626 -16.24 1.10 20.20
C GLU A 626 -16.49 2.36 19.36
N ALA A 627 -17.74 2.56 18.95
CA ALA A 627 -18.12 3.64 18.03
C ALA A 627 -18.20 5.03 18.70
N GLY A 628 -18.06 5.10 20.03
CA GLY A 628 -18.17 6.36 20.79
C GLY A 628 -19.61 6.71 21.19
N TYR A 629 -20.56 5.81 20.95
CA TYR A 629 -21.97 5.95 21.30
C TYR A 629 -22.59 4.58 21.59
N TRP A 630 -23.73 4.57 22.26
CA TRP A 630 -24.56 3.38 22.38
C TRP A 630 -25.62 3.34 21.29
N SER A 631 -25.87 2.16 20.73
CA SER A 631 -26.98 1.91 19.81
C SER A 631 -27.62 0.56 20.05
N LYS A 632 -28.93 0.46 19.82
CA LYS A 632 -29.64 -0.81 19.90
C LYS A 632 -29.20 -1.73 18.77
N LEU A 633 -29.16 -3.03 19.07
CA LEU A 633 -28.82 -4.05 18.09
C LEU A 633 -29.78 -4.02 16.90
N THR A 634 -31.06 -3.82 17.15
CA THR A 634 -32.13 -3.79 16.14
C THR A 634 -31.96 -2.65 15.15
N ASP A 635 -31.64 -1.47 15.67
CA ASP A 635 -31.51 -0.24 14.89
C ASP A 635 -30.26 -0.35 13.99
N HIS A 636 -29.15 -0.85 14.56
CA HIS A 636 -27.93 -1.09 13.80
C HIS A 636 -28.08 -2.14 12.69
N LEU A 637 -28.80 -3.24 12.93
CA LEU A 637 -29.04 -4.26 11.89
C LEU A 637 -29.89 -3.71 10.74
N GLU A 638 -30.88 -2.86 11.03
CA GLU A 638 -31.69 -2.20 10.00
C GLU A 638 -30.88 -1.13 9.24
N ASP A 639 -30.04 -0.37 9.94
CA ASP A 639 -29.11 0.58 9.31
C ASP A 639 -28.12 -0.13 8.36
N ALA A 640 -27.52 -1.24 8.80
CA ALA A 640 -26.61 -2.04 7.98
C ALA A 640 -27.32 -2.62 6.75
N LYS A 641 -28.57 -3.07 6.90
CA LYS A 641 -29.40 -3.54 5.79
C LYS A 641 -29.66 -2.43 4.77
N ARG A 642 -30.10 -1.25 5.23
CA ARG A 642 -30.37 -0.08 4.38
C ARG A 642 -29.12 0.32 3.60
N GLU A 643 -27.98 0.43 4.26
CA GLU A 643 -26.70 0.78 3.63
C GLU A 643 -26.27 -0.27 2.58
N ALA A 644 -26.50 -1.57 2.85
CA ALA A 644 -26.24 -2.64 1.89
C ALA A 644 -27.16 -2.56 0.65
N GLU A 645 -28.45 -2.23 0.85
CA GLU A 645 -29.40 -2.02 -0.25
C GLU A 645 -29.01 -0.83 -1.13
N GLU A 646 -28.64 0.30 -0.51
CA GLU A 646 -28.15 1.49 -1.20
C GLU A 646 -26.88 1.20 -2.02
N LEU A 647 -25.90 0.51 -1.42
CA LEU A 647 -24.68 0.07 -2.09
C LEU A 647 -24.99 -0.83 -3.28
N CYS A 648 -25.81 -1.86 -3.08
CA CYS A 648 -26.19 -2.80 -4.15
C CYS A 648 -26.93 -2.09 -5.29
N ASN A 649 -27.79 -1.12 -5.00
CA ASN A 649 -28.45 -0.29 -6.00
C ASN A 649 -27.43 0.54 -6.79
N ALA A 650 -26.52 1.23 -6.10
CA ALA A 650 -25.54 2.12 -6.72
C ALA A 650 -24.55 1.36 -7.62
N ILE A 651 -24.18 0.13 -7.27
CA ILE A 651 -23.28 -0.71 -8.07
C ILE A 651 -24.02 -1.64 -9.04
N CYS A 652 -25.36 -1.57 -9.11
CA CYS A 652 -26.22 -2.44 -9.91
C CYS A 652 -26.00 -3.95 -9.65
N LEU A 653 -25.85 -4.35 -8.38
CA LEU A 653 -25.82 -5.77 -7.98
C LEU A 653 -27.25 -6.33 -7.94
N GLN A 654 -27.46 -7.52 -8.51
CA GLN A 654 -28.79 -8.11 -8.72
C GLN A 654 -28.83 -9.59 -8.30
N GLY A 655 -30.04 -10.17 -8.29
CA GLY A 655 -30.27 -11.60 -8.06
C GLY A 655 -29.80 -12.10 -6.69
N ASP A 656 -29.35 -13.35 -6.65
CA ASP A 656 -28.94 -13.99 -5.39
C ASP A 656 -27.68 -13.37 -4.76
N LEU A 657 -26.81 -12.74 -5.55
CA LEU A 657 -25.66 -12.00 -5.01
C LEU A 657 -26.11 -10.78 -4.20
N ARG A 658 -27.07 -10.00 -4.75
CA ARG A 658 -27.69 -8.89 -4.01
C ARG A 658 -28.36 -9.40 -2.74
N LYS A 659 -29.17 -10.45 -2.87
CA LYS A 659 -29.88 -11.05 -1.73
C LYS A 659 -28.89 -11.48 -0.65
N ALA A 660 -27.78 -12.12 -1.03
CA ALA A 660 -26.77 -12.56 -0.08
C ALA A 660 -26.10 -11.39 0.67
N VAL A 661 -25.72 -10.31 -0.02
CA VAL A 661 -25.10 -9.13 0.61
C VAL A 661 -26.06 -8.44 1.58
N VAL A 662 -27.31 -8.21 1.16
CA VAL A 662 -28.32 -7.52 1.99
C VAL A 662 -28.68 -8.34 3.23
N GLU A 663 -28.93 -9.64 3.07
CA GLU A 663 -29.29 -10.53 4.17
C GLU A 663 -28.12 -10.77 5.13
N ALA A 664 -26.89 -10.85 4.60
CA ALA A 664 -25.69 -10.90 5.44
C ALA A 664 -25.56 -9.63 6.27
N ALA A 665 -25.67 -8.43 5.67
CA ALA A 665 -25.61 -7.17 6.40
C ALA A 665 -26.73 -7.04 7.45
N ALA A 666 -27.95 -7.48 7.13
CA ALA A 666 -29.09 -7.45 8.06
C ALA A 666 -28.95 -8.39 9.27
N LEU A 667 -28.05 -9.38 9.22
CA LEU A 667 -27.95 -10.45 10.22
C LEU A 667 -26.53 -10.66 10.77
N HIS A 668 -25.52 -9.95 10.26
CA HIS A 668 -24.10 -10.19 10.59
C HIS A 668 -23.78 -10.06 12.08
N ASP A 669 -24.55 -9.23 12.79
CA ASP A 669 -24.34 -8.89 14.20
C ASP A 669 -25.34 -9.58 15.15
N LEU A 670 -26.16 -10.54 14.68
CA LEU A 670 -27.08 -11.33 15.52
C LEU A 670 -26.39 -11.90 16.77
N GLY A 671 -25.15 -12.39 16.62
CA GLY A 671 -24.34 -12.95 17.69
C GLY A 671 -24.05 -11.99 18.84
N LYS A 672 -24.19 -10.67 18.65
CA LYS A 672 -24.06 -9.69 19.74
C LYS A 672 -25.15 -9.89 20.79
N ALA A 673 -26.27 -10.50 20.44
CA ALA A 673 -27.32 -10.88 21.40
C ALA A 673 -26.86 -11.94 22.42
N HIS A 674 -25.71 -12.56 22.22
CA HIS A 674 -25.19 -13.59 23.12
C HIS A 674 -24.94 -13.01 24.54
N PRO A 675 -25.38 -13.67 25.62
CA PRO A 675 -25.25 -13.15 26.99
C PRO A 675 -23.81 -12.80 27.38
N GLN A 676 -22.84 -13.65 27.02
CA GLN A 676 -21.42 -13.38 27.30
C GLN A 676 -20.92 -12.10 26.60
N TRP A 677 -21.46 -11.73 25.43
CA TRP A 677 -21.11 -10.48 24.74
C TRP A 677 -21.77 -9.28 25.44
N GLN A 678 -23.07 -9.35 25.70
CA GLN A 678 -23.83 -8.26 26.34
C GLN A 678 -23.31 -7.94 27.74
N ASN A 679 -22.91 -8.96 28.52
CA ASN A 679 -22.39 -8.80 29.87
C ASN A 679 -21.01 -8.10 29.92
N ARG A 680 -20.31 -7.96 28.79
CA ARG A 680 -18.99 -7.32 28.71
C ARG A 680 -19.05 -5.84 28.42
N LEU A 681 -20.21 -5.32 28.01
CA LEU A 681 -20.39 -3.90 27.72
C LEU A 681 -20.18 -3.03 28.98
N PRO A 682 -19.68 -1.80 28.82
CA PRO A 682 -19.64 -0.85 29.94
C PRO A 682 -21.06 -0.59 30.48
N THR A 683 -21.16 -0.34 31.79
CA THR A 683 -22.44 -0.18 32.50
C THR A 683 -23.35 0.84 31.84
N ARG A 684 -24.63 0.48 31.69
CA ARG A 684 -25.69 1.29 31.07
C ARG A 684 -26.33 2.17 32.15
N HIS A 685 -26.25 3.50 32.02
CA HIS A 685 -27.03 4.40 32.86
C HIS A 685 -27.80 5.36 31.96
N GLY A 686 -29.13 5.42 32.11
CA GLY A 686 -29.98 6.32 31.32
C GLY A 686 -30.38 5.82 29.92
N ILE A 687 -30.02 4.58 29.54
CA ILE A 687 -30.33 4.01 28.22
C ILE A 687 -31.38 2.90 28.39
N PRO A 688 -32.42 2.82 27.53
CA PRO A 688 -33.45 1.79 27.60
C PRO A 688 -32.87 0.37 27.68
N ASP A 689 -33.52 -0.49 28.47
CA ASP A 689 -33.12 -1.91 28.56
C ASP A 689 -33.38 -2.62 27.23
N ALA A 690 -32.33 -2.74 26.42
CA ALA A 690 -32.33 -3.34 25.10
C ALA A 690 -30.98 -4.02 24.82
N LEU A 691 -30.96 -4.95 23.88
CA LEU A 691 -29.70 -5.47 23.34
C LEU A 691 -28.98 -4.35 22.60
N LEU A 692 -27.68 -4.20 22.86
CA LEU A 692 -26.86 -3.17 22.22
C LEU A 692 -25.96 -3.77 21.15
N ALA A 693 -25.64 -2.99 20.12
CA ALA A 693 -24.66 -3.35 19.08
C ALA A 693 -23.35 -2.59 19.20
N LYS A 694 -23.39 -1.34 19.65
CA LYS A 694 -22.22 -0.46 19.79
C LYS A 694 -22.14 0.11 21.21
N CYS A 695 -20.94 0.49 21.61
CA CYS A 695 -20.65 1.04 22.93
C CYS A 695 -19.71 2.25 22.83
N PRO A 696 -19.68 3.11 23.86
CA PRO A 696 -18.75 4.22 23.90
C PRO A 696 -17.32 3.72 24.07
N ARG A 697 -16.37 4.58 23.75
CA ARG A 697 -14.96 4.31 24.02
C ARG A 697 -14.72 4.43 25.52
N VAL A 698 -13.85 3.59 26.05
CA VAL A 698 -13.52 3.63 27.48
C VAL A 698 -12.07 4.04 27.65
N VAL A 699 -11.84 5.08 28.46
CA VAL A 699 -10.50 5.43 28.94
C VAL A 699 -10.42 5.11 30.42
N ALA A 700 -9.26 4.67 30.88
CA ALA A 700 -9.03 4.33 32.27
C ALA A 700 -7.68 4.84 32.76
N ALA A 701 -7.61 5.06 34.08
CA ALA A 701 -6.39 5.45 34.78
C ALA A 701 -6.24 4.59 36.03
N ASP A 702 -5.07 3.97 36.21
CA ASP A 702 -4.70 3.27 37.44
C ASP A 702 -4.02 4.27 38.38
N VAL A 703 -4.58 4.47 39.57
CA VAL A 703 -4.18 5.54 40.49
C VAL A 703 -3.92 4.99 41.90
N VAL A 704 -2.88 5.50 42.55
CA VAL A 704 -2.57 5.29 43.97
C VAL A 704 -2.79 6.59 44.74
N GLY A 705 -3.67 6.56 45.75
CA GLY A 705 -3.92 7.68 46.67
C GLY A 705 -4.76 8.85 46.11
N ASN A 706 -4.34 9.45 44.99
CA ASN A 706 -4.90 10.72 44.48
C ASN A 706 -6.02 10.56 43.44
N ALA A 707 -7.03 9.74 43.73
CA ALA A 707 -8.12 9.47 42.78
C ALA A 707 -8.95 10.74 42.45
N SER A 708 -9.13 11.66 43.40
CA SER A 708 -9.89 12.89 43.20
C SER A 708 -9.17 13.89 42.30
N GLY A 709 -7.84 14.03 42.44
CA GLY A 709 -7.05 14.90 41.58
C GLY A 709 -7.08 14.45 40.11
N VAL A 710 -6.98 13.14 39.88
CA VAL A 710 -7.08 12.57 38.52
C VAL A 710 -8.46 12.77 37.92
N ARG A 711 -9.53 12.64 38.72
CA ARG A 711 -10.90 12.98 38.25
C ARG A 711 -11.02 14.45 37.86
N SER A 712 -10.55 15.36 38.71
CA SER A 712 -10.60 16.79 38.42
C SER A 712 -9.82 17.16 37.17
N GLU A 713 -8.65 16.56 36.94
CA GLU A 713 -7.86 16.80 35.73
C GLU A 713 -8.59 16.26 34.49
N PHE A 714 -9.16 15.06 34.60
CA PHE A 714 -9.93 14.46 33.50
C PHE A 714 -11.15 15.29 33.14
N ASP A 715 -11.88 15.80 34.13
CA ASP A 715 -13.06 16.62 33.93
C ASP A 715 -12.72 17.92 33.19
N GLN A 716 -11.53 18.49 33.38
CA GLN A 716 -11.06 19.64 32.59
C GLN A 716 -10.81 19.29 31.12
N LEU A 717 -10.34 18.08 30.83
CA LEU A 717 -10.09 17.60 29.47
C LEU A 717 -11.37 17.20 28.73
N ARG A 718 -12.32 16.58 29.43
CA ARG A 718 -13.56 16.02 28.89
C ARG A 718 -14.71 16.19 29.88
N LEU A 719 -15.18 17.42 30.03
CA LEU A 719 -16.30 17.80 30.91
C LEU A 719 -17.55 16.92 30.76
N THR A 720 -17.84 16.48 29.54
CA THR A 720 -19.06 15.72 29.20
C THR A 720 -18.86 14.21 29.23
N ALA A 721 -17.71 13.72 29.70
CA ALA A 721 -17.48 12.29 29.81
C ALA A 721 -18.37 11.66 30.88
N TYR A 722 -18.80 10.43 30.62
CA TYR A 722 -19.61 9.67 31.57
C TYR A 722 -18.70 8.86 32.51
N VAL A 723 -18.82 9.09 33.81
CA VAL A 723 -18.05 8.37 34.83
C VAL A 723 -18.56 6.94 34.99
N LEU A 724 -17.67 5.96 34.80
CA LEU A 724 -17.95 4.55 35.06
C LEU A 724 -17.52 4.17 36.50
N PRO A 725 -18.10 3.10 37.08
CA PRO A 725 -17.71 2.61 38.39
C PRO A 725 -16.20 2.29 38.45
N PRO A 726 -15.48 2.65 39.53
CA PRO A 726 -14.07 2.30 39.68
C PRO A 726 -13.89 0.80 39.93
N GLU A 727 -12.72 0.26 39.57
CA GLU A 727 -12.35 -1.14 39.87
C GLU A 727 -11.13 -1.17 40.79
N GLN A 728 -11.15 -2.04 41.81
CA GLN A 728 -9.94 -2.34 42.58
C GLN A 728 -9.10 -3.35 41.81
N ARG A 729 -7.80 -3.07 41.64
CA ARG A 729 -6.87 -3.97 40.97
C ARG A 729 -5.50 -3.94 41.63
N LYS A 730 -4.72 -4.99 41.37
CA LYS A 730 -3.29 -5.01 41.68
C LYS A 730 -2.48 -4.74 40.43
N ARG A 731 -1.42 -3.93 40.55
CA ARG A 731 -0.41 -3.73 39.51
C ARG A 731 0.95 -4.07 40.10
N GLY A 732 1.49 -5.22 39.71
CA GLY A 732 2.62 -5.83 40.41
C GLY A 732 2.23 -6.15 41.87
N ARG A 733 2.90 -5.49 42.82
CA ARG A 733 2.61 -5.61 44.26
C ARG A 733 1.79 -4.45 44.84
N GLU A 734 1.52 -3.40 44.05
CA GLU A 734 0.75 -2.23 44.49
C GLU A 734 -0.76 -2.43 44.29
N GLU A 735 -1.57 -2.04 45.28
CA GLU A 735 -3.02 -1.88 45.13
C GLU A 735 -3.30 -0.55 44.43
N VAL A 736 -4.05 -0.60 43.33
CA VAL A 736 -4.42 0.56 42.53
C VAL A 736 -5.94 0.63 42.36
N VAL A 737 -6.47 1.85 42.31
CA VAL A 737 -7.86 2.09 41.92
C VAL A 737 -7.87 2.45 40.45
N ARG A 738 -8.57 1.64 39.65
CA ARG A 738 -8.82 1.93 38.23
C ARG A 738 -10.04 2.83 38.09
N LEU A 739 -9.78 4.09 37.78
CA LEU A 739 -10.81 5.04 37.38
C LEU A 739 -11.14 4.83 35.90
N ARG A 740 -12.39 5.04 35.51
CA ARG A 740 -12.89 4.75 34.16
C ARG A 740 -13.91 5.79 33.70
N TRP A 741 -13.86 6.12 32.42
CA TRP A 741 -14.78 7.05 31.78
C TRP A 741 -15.19 6.53 30.41
N ALA A 742 -16.47 6.66 30.10
CA ALA A 742 -17.02 6.48 28.77
C ALA A 742 -17.00 7.82 28.01
N ILE A 743 -16.45 7.81 26.80
CA ILE A 743 -16.20 9.01 25.99
C ILE A 743 -16.61 8.82 24.53
N ASP A 744 -16.97 9.92 23.89
CA ASP A 744 -17.32 9.98 22.48
C ASP A 744 -16.06 9.81 21.60
N ASN A 745 -15.01 10.56 21.93
CA ASN A 745 -13.78 10.69 21.15
C ASN A 745 -12.56 10.20 21.91
N MET A 746 -11.63 9.53 21.22
CA MET A 746 -10.34 9.14 21.79
C MET A 746 -9.60 10.37 22.33
N LEU A 747 -8.77 10.16 23.35
CA LEU A 747 -7.85 11.19 23.83
C LEU A 747 -6.62 11.23 22.92
N SER A 748 -6.08 12.42 22.70
CA SER A 748 -4.79 12.60 22.03
C SER A 748 -3.63 12.14 22.92
N GLU A 749 -2.46 11.90 22.34
CA GLU A 749 -1.26 11.56 23.14
C GLU A 749 -0.86 12.69 24.10
N ASP A 750 -1.12 13.95 23.76
CA ASP A 750 -0.83 15.08 24.65
C ASP A 750 -1.78 15.12 25.85
N GLU A 751 -3.07 14.81 25.62
CA GLU A 751 -4.06 14.65 26.71
C GLU A 751 -3.71 13.46 27.61
N LEU A 752 -3.27 12.35 27.03
CA LEU A 752 -2.79 11.18 27.80
C LEU A 752 -1.53 11.52 28.61
N LYS A 753 -0.57 12.26 28.03
CA LYS A 753 0.63 12.75 28.75
C LYS A 753 0.26 13.67 29.92
N GLN A 754 -0.69 14.57 29.72
CA GLN A 754 -1.18 15.45 30.79
C GLN A 754 -1.73 14.63 31.96
N LEU A 755 -2.60 13.66 31.70
CA LEU A 755 -3.12 12.77 32.74
C LEU A 755 -2.02 11.94 33.43
N ARG A 756 -1.03 11.45 32.66
CA ARG A 756 0.12 10.71 33.22
C ARG A 756 1.00 11.56 34.15
N SER A 757 0.99 12.88 33.99
CA SER A 757 1.76 13.80 34.84
C SER A 757 1.12 14.05 36.21
N VAL A 758 -0.16 13.68 36.39
CA VAL A 758 -0.86 13.85 37.66
C VAL A 758 -0.28 12.93 38.73
N SER A 759 0.04 13.50 39.90
CA SER A 759 0.58 12.73 41.02
C SER A 759 -0.31 11.55 41.40
N GLY A 760 0.29 10.37 41.56
CA GLY A 760 -0.41 9.13 41.92
C GLY A 760 -0.86 8.28 40.73
N VAL A 761 -0.83 8.80 39.51
CA VAL A 761 -1.11 8.00 38.30
C VAL A 761 0.02 7.02 38.04
N ARG A 762 -0.33 5.76 37.80
CA ARG A 762 0.59 4.69 37.38
C ARG A 762 0.46 4.37 35.91
N TRP A 763 -0.73 4.59 35.35
CA TRP A 763 -1.04 4.33 33.95
C TRP A 763 -2.31 5.02 33.52
N VAL A 764 -2.37 5.39 32.24
CA VAL A 764 -3.56 5.93 31.58
C VAL A 764 -3.56 5.44 30.14
N GLY A 765 -4.71 4.96 29.68
CA GLY A 765 -4.91 4.55 28.30
C GLY A 765 -6.34 4.16 27.98
N HIS A 766 -6.61 3.93 26.69
CA HIS A 766 -7.88 3.41 26.21
C HIS A 766 -7.99 1.90 26.49
N LEU A 767 -9.14 1.48 27.03
CA LEU A 767 -9.44 0.08 27.28
C LEU A 767 -10.15 -0.52 26.07
N PRO A 768 -9.53 -1.52 25.38
CA PRO A 768 -10.19 -2.20 24.28
C PRO A 768 -11.34 -3.08 24.78
N PHE A 769 -12.43 -3.09 24.03
CA PHE A 769 -13.58 -3.97 24.22
C PHE A 769 -13.22 -5.40 23.81
N ARG A 770 -13.27 -6.32 24.77
CA ARG A 770 -12.95 -7.74 24.60
C ARG A 770 -14.11 -8.60 25.09
N PRO A 771 -15.05 -9.00 24.20
CA PRO A 771 -16.23 -9.78 24.59
C PRO A 771 -15.90 -11.25 24.93
N GLY A 772 -14.72 -11.74 24.55
CA GLY A 772 -14.29 -13.13 24.78
C GLY A 772 -14.97 -14.16 23.87
N LEU A 773 -15.72 -13.71 22.86
CA LEU A 773 -16.29 -14.53 21.79
C LEU A 773 -16.34 -13.74 20.49
N ARG A 774 -16.44 -14.45 19.36
CA ARG A 774 -16.71 -13.88 18.04
C ARG A 774 -18.19 -13.87 17.75
N HIS A 775 -18.80 -12.69 17.72
CA HIS A 775 -20.22 -12.58 17.45
C HIS A 775 -20.54 -12.92 15.99
N GLU A 776 -19.61 -12.69 15.06
CA GLU A 776 -19.76 -13.10 13.66
C GLU A 776 -19.96 -14.61 13.49
N VAL A 777 -19.33 -15.41 14.37
CA VAL A 777 -19.48 -16.87 14.38
C VAL A 777 -20.83 -17.25 14.94
N ALA A 778 -21.25 -16.66 16.07
CA ALA A 778 -22.58 -16.90 16.60
C ALA A 778 -23.69 -16.50 15.59
N SER A 779 -23.52 -15.39 14.85
CA SER A 779 -24.41 -15.03 13.75
C SER A 779 -24.41 -16.08 12.63
N ALA A 780 -23.24 -16.53 12.18
CA ALA A 780 -23.12 -17.52 11.13
C ALA A 780 -23.72 -18.88 11.51
N LEU A 781 -23.51 -19.35 12.75
CA LEU A 781 -24.11 -20.57 13.28
C LEU A 781 -25.64 -20.49 13.33
N ALA A 782 -26.19 -19.34 13.76
CA ALA A 782 -27.62 -19.07 13.72
C ALA A 782 -28.17 -19.06 12.30
N MET A 783 -27.48 -18.36 11.39
CA MET A 783 -27.89 -18.24 10.01
C MET A 783 -27.81 -19.58 9.27
N TRP A 784 -26.80 -20.39 9.56
CA TRP A 784 -26.64 -21.73 8.99
C TRP A 784 -27.78 -22.66 9.40
N TRP A 785 -28.15 -22.67 10.69
CA TRP A 785 -29.28 -23.46 11.16
C TRP A 785 -30.56 -23.12 10.40
N LYS A 786 -30.88 -21.82 10.31
CA LYS A 786 -32.09 -21.34 9.64
C LYS A 786 -32.06 -21.63 8.14
N TYR A 787 -30.90 -21.46 7.50
CA TYR A 787 -30.68 -21.85 6.12
C TYR A 787 -30.98 -23.34 5.91
N ARG A 788 -30.45 -24.25 6.74
CA ARG A 788 -30.67 -25.69 6.58
C ARG A 788 -32.12 -26.11 6.81
N LYS A 789 -32.78 -25.56 7.84
CA LYS A 789 -34.11 -26.03 8.30
C LYS A 789 -35.30 -25.42 7.54
N SER A 790 -35.13 -24.26 6.92
CA SER A 790 -36.24 -23.59 6.23
C SER A 790 -36.48 -24.13 4.82
N LYS A 791 -37.75 -24.16 4.40
CA LYS A 791 -38.20 -24.34 3.01
C LYS A 791 -39.37 -23.40 2.74
N PRO A 792 -39.29 -22.45 1.78
CA PRO A 792 -38.12 -22.12 0.94
C PRO A 792 -36.93 -21.58 1.75
N LYS A 793 -35.74 -21.55 1.14
CA LYS A 793 -34.53 -20.99 1.76
C LYS A 793 -34.69 -19.47 1.95
N PRO A 794 -34.39 -18.91 3.14
CA PRO A 794 -34.57 -17.48 3.40
C PRO A 794 -33.57 -16.63 2.60
N TYR A 795 -32.35 -17.12 2.45
CA TYR A 795 -31.24 -16.50 1.73
C TYR A 795 -30.30 -17.59 1.17
N PRO A 796 -29.40 -17.26 0.23
CA PRO A 796 -28.38 -18.19 -0.27
C PRO A 796 -27.33 -18.53 0.81
N ALA A 797 -26.66 -19.68 0.68
CA ALA A 797 -25.55 -20.10 1.54
C ALA A 797 -24.42 -19.05 1.60
N LEU A 798 -24.20 -18.32 0.50
CA LEU A 798 -23.28 -17.19 0.43
C LEU A 798 -23.54 -16.13 1.52
N ALA A 799 -24.80 -15.88 1.90
CA ALA A 799 -25.12 -14.91 2.96
C ALA A 799 -24.53 -15.32 4.32
N VAL A 800 -24.52 -16.62 4.61
CA VAL A 800 -23.96 -17.18 5.85
C VAL A 800 -22.44 -16.96 5.90
N TYR A 801 -21.75 -17.19 4.77
CA TYR A 801 -20.32 -16.92 4.65
C TYR A 801 -20.01 -15.44 4.85
N LEU A 802 -20.72 -14.56 4.14
CA LEU A 802 -20.48 -13.12 4.21
C LEU A 802 -20.70 -12.55 5.61
N ALA A 803 -21.71 -13.06 6.33
CA ALA A 803 -21.95 -12.69 7.73
C ALA A 803 -20.81 -13.13 8.65
N ALA A 804 -20.20 -14.31 8.45
CA ALA A 804 -19.04 -14.73 9.23
C ALA A 804 -17.78 -13.93 8.90
N ALA A 805 -17.59 -13.58 7.63
CA ALA A 805 -16.37 -12.94 7.14
C ALA A 805 -16.30 -11.42 7.41
N HIS A 806 -17.33 -10.79 7.96
CA HIS A 806 -17.41 -9.33 8.04
C HIS A 806 -16.33 -8.66 8.93
N HIS A 807 -15.71 -9.37 9.86
CA HIS A 807 -14.52 -8.86 10.58
C HIS A 807 -13.20 -9.28 9.94
N GLY A 808 -13.20 -10.11 8.91
CA GLY A 808 -12.02 -10.70 8.28
C GLY A 808 -11.30 -11.76 9.13
N LYS A 809 -11.88 -12.16 10.27
CA LYS A 809 -11.27 -13.08 11.25
C LYS A 809 -11.68 -14.53 11.07
N VAL A 810 -12.89 -14.76 10.55
CA VAL A 810 -13.42 -16.08 10.23
C VAL A 810 -13.64 -16.15 8.73
N ARG A 811 -12.82 -16.95 8.04
CA ARG A 811 -12.86 -17.04 6.57
C ARG A 811 -12.83 -18.50 6.13
N THR A 812 -11.69 -19.17 6.28
CA THR A 812 -11.47 -20.52 5.75
C THR A 812 -11.86 -21.63 6.72
N VAL A 813 -11.57 -21.45 8.01
CA VAL A 813 -11.78 -22.49 9.03
C VAL A 813 -12.57 -21.93 10.22
N MET A 814 -13.40 -22.79 10.83
CA MET A 814 -13.99 -22.58 12.15
C MET A 814 -13.23 -23.42 13.18
N ARG A 815 -12.58 -22.80 14.17
CA ARG A 815 -11.75 -23.49 15.16
C ARG A 815 -12.07 -23.07 16.59
N SER A 816 -11.72 -23.93 17.55
CA SER A 816 -11.66 -23.58 18.97
C SER A 816 -10.54 -22.57 19.20
N ILE A 817 -10.76 -21.63 20.12
CA ILE A 817 -9.70 -20.76 20.65
C ILE A 817 -9.43 -20.99 22.13
N THR A 818 -10.14 -21.93 22.76
CA THR A 818 -9.83 -22.41 24.11
C THR A 818 -9.10 -23.74 24.06
N ASP A 819 -8.30 -24.00 25.11
CA ASP A 819 -7.53 -25.23 25.27
C ASP A 819 -8.41 -26.48 25.37
N ASN A 820 -9.67 -26.32 25.80
CA ASN A 820 -10.60 -27.43 26.02
C ASN A 820 -11.29 -27.91 24.74
N GLY A 821 -11.26 -27.13 23.66
CA GLY A 821 -11.91 -27.50 22.40
C GLY A 821 -13.44 -27.47 22.43
N ASP A 822 -14.05 -26.89 23.48
CA ASP A 822 -15.50 -26.91 23.70
C ASP A 822 -16.22 -25.66 23.16
N ASP A 823 -15.52 -24.86 22.35
CA ASP A 823 -16.03 -23.65 21.70
C ASP A 823 -15.75 -23.62 20.19
N VAL A 824 -16.38 -22.66 19.52
CA VAL A 824 -16.00 -22.20 18.19
C VAL A 824 -15.74 -20.71 18.26
N PHE A 825 -14.47 -20.30 18.17
CA PHE A 825 -14.03 -18.91 18.31
C PHE A 825 -14.61 -18.17 19.55
N GLY A 826 -14.62 -18.87 20.67
CA GLY A 826 -15.06 -18.41 21.99
C GLY A 826 -16.56 -18.51 22.20
N VAL A 827 -17.33 -19.00 21.21
CA VAL A 827 -18.76 -19.31 21.36
C VAL A 827 -18.89 -20.72 21.93
N PRO A 828 -19.34 -20.90 23.19
CA PRO A 828 -19.43 -22.23 23.80
C PRO A 828 -20.38 -23.14 23.02
N SER A 829 -20.00 -24.40 22.81
CA SER A 829 -20.84 -25.40 22.13
C SER A 829 -22.16 -25.70 22.86
N THR A 830 -22.24 -25.37 24.15
CA THR A 830 -23.44 -25.48 25.01
C THR A 830 -24.37 -24.26 24.94
N SER A 831 -24.04 -23.27 24.10
CA SER A 831 -24.82 -22.01 24.01
C SER A 831 -26.25 -22.26 23.55
N GLY A 832 -27.20 -21.65 24.25
CA GLY A 832 -28.61 -21.65 23.86
C GLY A 832 -28.91 -20.74 22.66
N PRO A 833 -30.17 -20.71 22.18
CA PRO A 833 -30.58 -19.84 21.08
C PRO A 833 -30.40 -18.36 21.39
N LEU A 834 -30.05 -17.57 20.37
CA LEU A 834 -30.02 -16.11 20.47
C LEU A 834 -31.46 -15.58 20.36
N THR A 835 -31.84 -14.63 21.23
CA THR A 835 -33.17 -14.01 21.18
C THR A 835 -33.06 -12.56 20.71
N VAL A 836 -33.61 -12.24 19.55
CA VAL A 836 -33.61 -10.88 18.97
C VAL A 836 -35.00 -10.56 18.45
N ASN A 837 -35.61 -9.45 18.90
CA ASN A 837 -36.98 -9.05 18.53
C ASN A 837 -38.04 -10.15 18.75
N GLY A 838 -37.91 -10.91 19.83
CA GLY A 838 -38.81 -12.03 20.14
C GLY A 838 -38.61 -13.27 19.25
N ASN A 839 -37.70 -13.23 18.27
CA ASN A 839 -37.34 -14.38 17.45
C ASN A 839 -36.19 -15.17 18.10
N SER A 840 -36.35 -16.48 18.17
CA SER A 840 -35.32 -17.42 18.64
C SER A 840 -34.47 -17.93 17.47
N TRP A 841 -33.15 -17.82 17.60
CA TRP A 841 -32.16 -18.21 16.60
C TRP A 841 -31.24 -19.30 17.17
N THR A 842 -31.54 -20.56 16.83
CA THR A 842 -30.74 -21.73 17.27
C THR A 842 -29.38 -21.74 16.60
N LEU A 843 -28.32 -21.99 17.36
CA LEU A 843 -26.95 -22.12 16.85
C LEU A 843 -26.69 -23.56 16.38
N ASP A 844 -26.19 -23.73 15.15
CA ASP A 844 -25.86 -25.05 14.57
C ASP A 844 -24.36 -25.30 14.49
N PHE A 845 -23.79 -25.85 15.58
CA PHE A 845 -22.36 -26.17 15.69
C PHE A 845 -21.91 -27.30 14.76
N SER A 846 -22.81 -28.02 14.07
CA SER A 846 -22.40 -29.12 13.20
C SER A 846 -21.56 -28.65 12.02
N VAL A 847 -21.66 -27.38 11.63
CA VAL A 847 -20.88 -26.80 10.52
C VAL A 847 -19.44 -26.52 10.89
N ALA A 848 -19.15 -26.33 12.18
CA ALA A 848 -17.81 -26.03 12.65
C ALA A 848 -16.89 -27.26 12.70
N LYS A 849 -17.46 -28.45 12.48
CA LYS A 849 -16.71 -29.69 12.34
C LYS A 849 -16.20 -29.83 10.91
N ASP A 850 -15.03 -30.45 10.70
CA ASP A 850 -14.27 -30.49 9.44
C ASP A 850 -14.97 -31.16 8.23
N GLY A 851 -16.27 -31.45 8.31
CA GLY A 851 -17.03 -32.12 7.25
C GLY A 851 -16.63 -33.59 7.06
N ALA A 852 -15.69 -34.12 7.84
CA ALA A 852 -15.28 -35.53 7.80
C ALA A 852 -16.15 -36.44 8.69
N GLU A 853 -17.17 -35.91 9.37
CA GLU A 853 -18.11 -36.73 10.14
C GLU A 853 -19.16 -37.37 9.23
N GLY A 854 -19.22 -38.68 9.26
CA GLY A 854 -20.15 -39.49 8.49
C GLY A 854 -20.40 -40.82 9.19
N CYS A 855 -21.39 -41.55 8.70
CA CYS A 855 -21.62 -42.94 9.09
C CYS A 855 -21.51 -43.83 7.87
N TRP A 856 -20.99 -45.04 8.06
CA TRP A 856 -21.07 -46.07 7.04
C TRP A 856 -22.51 -46.59 6.94
N GLU A 857 -23.15 -46.40 5.80
CA GLU A 857 -24.47 -46.93 5.49
C GLU A 857 -24.36 -48.03 4.43
N VAL A 858 -25.16 -49.09 4.55
CA VAL A 858 -25.24 -50.12 3.51
C VAL A 858 -26.31 -49.72 2.48
N LYS A 859 -25.87 -49.24 1.30
CA LYS A 859 -26.76 -48.95 0.16
C LYS A 859 -26.57 -49.99 -0.93
N LYS A 860 -27.67 -50.64 -1.32
CA LYS A 860 -27.69 -51.70 -2.35
C LYS A 860 -26.62 -52.80 -2.13
N GLY A 861 -26.36 -53.17 -0.88
CA GLY A 861 -25.41 -54.22 -0.52
C GLY A 861 -23.93 -53.81 -0.55
N LYS A 862 -23.63 -52.51 -0.65
CA LYS A 862 -22.27 -51.96 -0.47
C LYS A 862 -22.25 -50.98 0.70
N GLU A 863 -21.22 -51.06 1.53
CA GLU A 863 -20.93 -50.05 2.55
C GLU A 863 -20.45 -48.77 1.86
N GLU A 864 -21.19 -47.68 2.03
CA GLU A 864 -20.85 -46.35 1.55
C GLU A 864 -20.75 -45.40 2.75
N PHE A 865 -19.69 -44.60 2.82
CA PHE A 865 -19.56 -43.56 3.84
C PHE A 865 -20.48 -42.38 3.47
N VAL A 866 -21.44 -42.09 4.35
CA VAL A 866 -22.42 -41.00 4.18
C VAL A 866 -22.07 -39.88 5.15
N MET A 867 -21.64 -38.73 4.61
CA MET A 867 -21.39 -37.53 5.40
C MET A 867 -22.66 -37.06 6.12
N THR A 868 -22.55 -36.77 7.42
CA THR A 868 -23.67 -36.27 8.26
C THR A 868 -24.08 -34.83 7.93
N GLY A 869 -23.21 -34.09 7.23
CA GLY A 869 -23.51 -32.79 6.67
C GLY A 869 -22.25 -32.09 6.15
N PRO A 870 -22.38 -31.08 5.28
CA PRO A 870 -21.24 -30.31 4.81
C PRO A 870 -20.68 -29.44 5.95
N GLY A 871 -19.36 -29.46 6.13
CA GLY A 871 -18.64 -28.58 7.05
C GLY A 871 -18.37 -27.18 6.47
N TRP A 872 -17.93 -26.26 7.32
CA TRP A 872 -17.60 -24.87 6.95
C TRP A 872 -16.60 -24.82 5.79
N THR A 873 -15.53 -25.61 5.86
CA THR A 873 -14.51 -25.70 4.81
C THR A 873 -15.11 -26.14 3.47
N GLY A 874 -16.09 -27.05 3.49
CA GLY A 874 -16.82 -27.46 2.28
C GLY A 874 -17.64 -26.33 1.67
N LEU A 875 -18.32 -25.54 2.51
CA LEU A 875 -19.06 -24.34 2.09
C LEU A 875 -18.12 -23.31 1.45
N VAL A 876 -16.99 -23.02 2.08
CA VAL A 876 -15.99 -22.08 1.55
C VAL A 876 -15.40 -22.59 0.23
N THR A 877 -15.13 -23.90 0.13
CA THR A 877 -14.59 -24.52 -1.08
C THR A 877 -15.57 -24.39 -2.25
N ASP A 878 -16.85 -24.64 -2.03
CA ASP A 878 -17.88 -24.48 -3.07
C ASP A 878 -18.05 -23.02 -3.51
N LEU A 879 -17.96 -22.07 -2.58
CA LEU A 879 -18.04 -20.63 -2.90
C LEU A 879 -16.80 -20.14 -3.65
N LEU A 880 -15.60 -20.53 -3.20
CA LEU A 880 -14.34 -20.10 -3.80
C LEU A 880 -14.08 -20.79 -5.15
N GLY A 881 -14.53 -22.03 -5.29
CA GLY A 881 -14.32 -22.86 -6.45
C GLY A 881 -12.97 -23.59 -6.46
N PRO A 882 -12.80 -24.55 -7.39
CA PRO A 882 -11.67 -25.46 -7.41
C PRO A 882 -10.35 -24.77 -7.71
N TRP A 883 -9.26 -25.37 -7.25
CA TRP A 883 -7.89 -24.93 -7.53
C TRP A 883 -7.55 -25.05 -9.02
N CYS A 884 -8.00 -26.12 -9.67
CA CYS A 884 -7.87 -26.31 -11.12
C CYS A 884 -9.17 -25.95 -11.86
N PRO A 885 -9.14 -25.15 -12.93
CA PRO A 885 -10.34 -24.80 -13.70
C PRO A 885 -11.14 -25.99 -14.27
N LYS A 886 -10.48 -27.13 -14.48
CA LYS A 886 -11.07 -28.35 -15.07
C LYS A 886 -11.80 -29.22 -14.05
N GLU A 887 -11.59 -28.97 -12.76
CA GLU A 887 -12.22 -29.71 -11.67
C GLU A 887 -13.59 -29.11 -11.35
N LYS A 888 -14.42 -29.88 -10.65
CA LYS A 888 -15.64 -29.36 -10.01
C LYS A 888 -15.42 -29.37 -8.51
N SER A 889 -15.88 -28.33 -7.82
CA SER A 889 -15.97 -28.37 -6.36
C SER A 889 -17.11 -29.31 -5.99
N ASP A 890 -16.79 -30.48 -5.42
CA ASP A 890 -17.76 -31.53 -5.11
C ASP A 890 -18.06 -31.61 -3.60
N ALA A 891 -17.78 -30.55 -2.83
CA ALA A 891 -18.07 -30.53 -1.39
C ALA A 891 -19.60 -30.60 -1.10
N GLY A 892 -20.42 -30.13 -2.04
CA GLY A 892 -21.88 -30.29 -2.01
C GLY A 892 -22.58 -29.49 -0.92
N ALA A 893 -21.87 -28.52 -0.32
CA ALA A 893 -22.34 -27.64 0.72
C ALA A 893 -23.23 -26.52 0.18
N VAL A 894 -22.92 -26.02 -1.02
CA VAL A 894 -23.70 -25.02 -1.74
C VAL A 894 -24.45 -25.67 -2.90
N PRO A 895 -25.79 -25.59 -2.94
CA PRO A 895 -26.59 -26.12 -4.05
C PRO A 895 -26.15 -25.60 -5.43
N GLN A 896 -26.39 -26.39 -6.48
CA GLN A 896 -25.97 -26.02 -7.85
C GLN A 896 -26.72 -24.81 -8.41
N ASP A 897 -27.93 -24.55 -7.91
CA ASP A 897 -28.78 -23.42 -8.28
C ASP A 897 -28.47 -22.14 -7.48
N GLU A 898 -27.52 -22.19 -6.54
CA GLU A 898 -27.08 -21.03 -5.75
C GLU A 898 -25.70 -20.50 -6.21
N PRO A 899 -25.33 -19.24 -5.87
CA PRO A 899 -24.02 -18.68 -6.21
C PRO A 899 -22.85 -19.53 -5.67
N ARG A 900 -21.98 -19.97 -6.57
CA ARG A 900 -20.81 -20.82 -6.28
C ARG A 900 -19.69 -20.58 -7.30
N ASN A 901 -18.49 -21.09 -7.03
CA ASN A 901 -17.30 -20.94 -7.88
C ASN A 901 -16.99 -19.47 -8.25
N LEU A 902 -17.15 -18.56 -7.28
CA LEU A 902 -16.98 -17.12 -7.46
C LEU A 902 -15.50 -16.74 -7.64
N GLY A 903 -14.57 -17.58 -7.18
CA GLY A 903 -13.15 -17.23 -7.16
C GLY A 903 -12.81 -16.19 -6.08
N PRO A 904 -11.51 -15.97 -5.83
CA PRO A 904 -11.05 -15.10 -4.76
C PRO A 904 -11.44 -13.63 -4.98
N PHE A 905 -11.44 -13.14 -6.22
CA PHE A 905 -11.72 -11.73 -6.53
C PHE A 905 -13.18 -11.34 -6.28
N ALA A 906 -14.15 -12.12 -6.79
CA ALA A 906 -15.56 -11.83 -6.59
C ALA A 906 -15.99 -12.07 -5.14
N LEU A 907 -15.52 -13.15 -4.52
CA LEU A 907 -15.89 -13.48 -3.14
C LEU A 907 -15.37 -12.42 -2.15
N ALA A 908 -14.13 -11.96 -2.31
CA ALA A 908 -13.59 -10.87 -1.49
C ALA A 908 -14.28 -9.52 -1.74
N TYR A 909 -14.74 -9.26 -2.97
CA TYR A 909 -15.52 -8.05 -3.25
C TYR A 909 -16.87 -8.06 -2.55
N LEU A 910 -17.57 -9.20 -2.54
CA LEU A 910 -18.83 -9.36 -1.80
C LEU A 910 -18.62 -9.23 -0.29
N GLU A 911 -17.50 -9.78 0.24
CA GLU A 911 -17.09 -9.55 1.64
C GLU A 911 -16.91 -8.06 1.91
N ALA A 912 -16.20 -7.34 1.03
CA ALA A 912 -15.99 -5.91 1.15
C ALA A 912 -17.31 -5.12 1.23
N LEU A 913 -18.32 -5.47 0.43
CA LEU A 913 -19.61 -4.77 0.44
C LEU A 913 -20.34 -4.85 1.78
N VAL A 914 -20.40 -6.04 2.39
CA VAL A 914 -21.04 -6.22 3.71
C VAL A 914 -20.29 -5.43 4.78
N ARG A 915 -18.96 -5.43 4.71
CA ARG A 915 -18.11 -4.68 5.63
C ARG A 915 -18.33 -3.18 5.50
N ILE A 916 -18.34 -2.67 4.27
CA ILE A 916 -18.55 -1.24 4.01
C ILE A 916 -19.96 -0.82 4.44
N ALA A 917 -20.97 -1.68 4.28
CA ALA A 917 -22.31 -1.42 4.81
C ALA A 917 -22.32 -1.26 6.34
N ASP A 918 -21.67 -2.17 7.08
CA ASP A 918 -21.49 -2.02 8.54
C ASP A 918 -20.72 -0.73 8.91
N TRP A 919 -19.68 -0.37 8.15
CA TRP A 919 -18.90 0.85 8.42
C TRP A 919 -19.77 2.09 8.28
N ARG A 920 -20.58 2.17 7.22
CA ARG A 920 -21.49 3.29 6.99
C ARG A 920 -22.60 3.33 8.04
N ALA A 921 -23.16 2.17 8.41
CA ALA A 921 -24.15 2.06 9.46
C ALA A 921 -23.59 2.41 10.86
N SER A 922 -22.28 2.28 11.04
CA SER A 922 -21.58 2.64 12.27
C SER A 922 -21.15 4.10 12.33
N ASP A 923 -21.21 4.85 11.22
CA ASP A 923 -20.91 6.27 11.19
C ASP A 923 -21.95 7.04 12.04
N PRO A 924 -21.54 7.81 13.06
CA PRO A 924 -22.47 8.56 13.91
C PRO A 924 -23.41 9.50 13.15
N SER A 925 -23.04 9.94 11.93
CA SER A 925 -23.89 10.80 11.08
C SER A 925 -25.02 10.05 10.37
N ARG A 926 -24.95 8.71 10.34
CA ARG A 926 -25.89 7.81 9.67
C ARG A 926 -26.60 6.85 10.61
N ALA A 927 -26.03 6.60 11.79
CA ALA A 927 -26.55 5.70 12.79
C ALA A 927 -27.86 6.22 13.39
N THR A 928 -28.90 5.40 13.35
CA THR A 928 -30.18 5.70 13.99
C THR A 928 -30.14 5.32 15.48
N GLY A 929 -30.78 6.13 16.32
CA GLY A 929 -30.86 5.85 17.76
C GLY A 929 -29.51 5.87 18.49
N ALA A 930 -28.48 6.50 17.91
CA ALA A 930 -27.18 6.69 18.55
C ALA A 930 -27.30 7.67 19.72
N VAL A 931 -26.87 7.25 20.90
CA VAL A 931 -26.83 8.09 22.11
C VAL A 931 -25.38 8.22 22.56
N LYS A 932 -24.88 9.46 22.67
CA LYS A 932 -23.49 9.71 23.09
C LYS A 932 -23.38 9.87 24.62
N PRO A 933 -22.25 9.47 25.24
CA PRO A 933 -21.94 9.80 26.63
C PRO A 933 -22.20 11.26 27.00
N SER A 934 -21.83 12.18 26.12
CA SER A 934 -22.02 13.62 26.33
C SER A 934 -23.47 14.08 26.37
N GLU A 935 -24.39 13.36 25.71
CA GLU A 935 -25.83 13.67 25.71
C GLU A 935 -26.48 13.20 27.01
N VAL A 936 -26.10 12.01 27.49
CA VAL A 936 -26.57 11.44 28.77
C VAL A 936 -26.15 12.32 29.95
N HIS A 937 -24.92 12.84 29.93
CA HIS A 937 -24.41 13.73 30.99
C HIS A 937 -25.25 14.99 31.16
N ASN A 938 -25.82 15.52 30.06
CA ASN A 938 -26.64 16.73 30.06
C ASN A 938 -28.12 16.47 30.40
N GLY A 939 -28.49 15.23 30.75
CA GLY A 939 -29.86 14.88 31.18
C GLY A 939 -30.89 14.80 30.05
N CYS A 940 -30.45 14.57 28.80
CA CYS A 940 -31.33 14.36 27.65
C CYS A 940 -31.86 12.93 27.54
#